data_AF-A0A8S0V379-F1
#
_entry.id   AF-A0A8S0V379-F1
#
_cell.length_a   1.000
_cell.length_b   1.000
_cell.length_c   1.000
_cell.angle_alpha   90.00
_cell.angle_beta   90.00
_cell.angle_gamma   90.00
#
_symmetry.space_group_name_H-M   'P 1'
#
loop_
_entity.id
_entity.type
_entity.pdbx_description
1 polymer ?
#
loop_
_entity_poly.entity_id
_entity_poly.type
_entity_poly.pdbx_seq_one_letter_code
_entity_poly.pdbx_strand_id
1 'polypeptide(L)'
;MEIQPEKVYVAIGRDLYDGLSTLQWALRKWSNHSISIVIIHAANNIRRDYVYTPLGKLPASSVSEKKLKDLDKSEEEIDDQMISQFIASCGRIKAQVFKLEKNEQPIYKQLVEIIPIQRITKLVMSLTFIKSSAWKSRTAISGSFYILHHKPDFCELFVIYGGRLLSLREENNEGFIEDDRGNTIAKFTERNGFRSLLGRIFPDSPTNGHSTDSPSSSRSNSSPDEWEKYSEEIEQYVNQMLAFNEEEEEANYKALEENPADSDMQENMSGAERIEALKLKIQRAEEAIQLNKQEANLNKERGAKAEWAICLCNTRIMQLEICLSEEVQKNADLKKELDSRKDELFELQGEVEEKRSKLNSILGLQRELSNKLQLSSSAKSRAEIQLEKAVQTRTEMVREIEELRGQRDVIQLRIEFCREKDAIGSADRMNASSFDYREFTAAEISAATEDFSEDLRLKSRGQFTNVYKGHINHMTVAIKMYNSANAPSQESFIAKVQILSQIRHPNIVAMIGFCSELNCIIFEYMHNGCLHDALFLTERSSRVRNKALSWHTRIRIAAEVCSALGFLHNALPKPLILGNLSPSKIILDRNNVAKVYGLKPPWSYDNSDRNSDIRAFGNLMLQLLSGRNWAAPMDASAIIGDLDHSAGEWPLDLATELCIIAIRCLSTDQDIDKELDIGWLMSEINRVKKKADQLVANGEYASAVEDFIDTEDSSNVPSAFLCPIYQDVMQNPHLAADGFSYELDAIEGWLRTGHDTSPMTNLRLNHTLLTPNHTLRTLIQDWQTRRSAPPS
;
A
#
# COMPACT_ATOMS: atom_id res chain seq x y z
N MET A 1 23.24 -46.73 -6.81
CA MET A 1 23.10 -45.42 -6.16
C MET A 1 21.98 -44.69 -6.86
N GLU A 2 20.81 -44.57 -6.24
CA GLU A 2 19.74 -43.70 -6.76
C GLU A 2 20.28 -42.27 -6.71
N ILE A 3 20.44 -41.65 -7.88
CA ILE A 3 20.87 -40.25 -8.00
C ILE A 3 19.73 -39.41 -7.43
N GLN A 4 19.92 -38.84 -6.23
CA GLN A 4 18.93 -37.94 -5.65
C GLN A 4 18.77 -36.72 -6.57
N PRO A 5 17.53 -36.31 -6.88
CA PRO A 5 17.29 -35.17 -7.75
C PRO A 5 17.81 -33.88 -7.07
N GLU A 6 18.46 -33.03 -7.86
CA GLU A 6 19.01 -31.76 -7.38
C GLU A 6 17.87 -30.86 -6.85
N LYS A 7 18.07 -30.21 -5.70
CA LYS A 7 17.06 -29.35 -5.08
C LYS A 7 17.19 -27.91 -5.58
N VAL A 8 16.10 -27.37 -6.13
CA VAL A 8 15.97 -25.96 -6.50
C VAL A 8 15.04 -25.29 -5.51
N TYR A 9 15.54 -24.28 -4.79
CA TYR A 9 14.76 -23.54 -3.81
C TYR A 9 14.12 -22.34 -4.48
N VAL A 10 12.80 -22.20 -4.38
CA VAL A 10 12.03 -21.13 -5.03
C VAL A 10 11.32 -20.32 -3.96
N ALA A 11 11.81 -19.11 -3.69
CA ALA A 11 11.26 -18.17 -2.73
C ALA A 11 10.18 -17.30 -3.38
N ILE A 12 8.94 -17.46 -2.91
CA ILE A 12 7.72 -16.90 -3.53
C ILE A 12 6.92 -16.09 -2.51
N GLY A 13 6.51 -14.88 -2.90
CA GLY A 13 5.68 -13.98 -2.09
C GLY A 13 4.19 -14.34 -2.09
N ARG A 14 3.35 -13.37 -1.69
CA ARG A 14 1.87 -13.48 -1.73
C ARG A 14 1.25 -13.13 -3.08
N ASP A 15 2.04 -12.55 -3.98
CA ASP A 15 1.59 -12.29 -5.33
C ASP A 15 1.55 -13.63 -6.09
N LEU A 16 0.34 -14.17 -6.25
CA LEU A 16 0.11 -15.46 -6.90
C LEU A 16 0.61 -15.45 -8.35
N TYR A 17 0.47 -14.34 -9.07
CA TYR A 17 0.87 -14.22 -10.46
C TYR A 17 2.40 -14.22 -10.59
N ASP A 18 3.08 -13.38 -9.81
CA ASP A 18 4.55 -13.33 -9.82
C ASP A 18 5.16 -14.63 -9.30
N GLY A 19 4.52 -15.23 -8.29
CA GLY A 19 4.89 -16.54 -7.74
C GLY A 19 4.79 -17.67 -8.75
N LEU A 20 3.65 -17.80 -9.43
CA LEU A 20 3.44 -18.80 -10.48
C LEU A 20 4.40 -18.57 -11.66
N SER A 21 4.60 -17.32 -12.05
CA SER A 21 5.53 -16.96 -13.14
C SER A 21 6.97 -17.30 -12.78
N THR A 22 7.39 -17.06 -11.53
CA THR A 22 8.72 -17.42 -11.01
C THR A 22 8.92 -18.92 -10.95
N LEU A 23 7.90 -19.66 -10.52
CA LEU A 23 7.93 -21.11 -10.45
C LEU A 23 7.96 -21.75 -11.84
N GLN A 24 7.16 -21.25 -12.78
CA GLN A 24 7.21 -21.67 -14.18
C GLN A 24 8.57 -21.39 -14.82
N TRP A 25 9.18 -20.24 -14.52
CA TRP A 25 10.52 -19.93 -15.00
C TRP A 25 11.55 -20.96 -14.50
N ALA A 26 11.51 -21.31 -13.20
CA ALA A 26 12.38 -22.33 -12.64
C ALA A 26 12.16 -23.70 -13.32
N LEU A 27 10.90 -24.11 -13.48
CA LEU A 27 10.54 -25.37 -14.14
C LEU A 27 11.04 -25.44 -15.59
N ARG A 28 10.95 -24.33 -16.34
CA ARG A 28 11.46 -24.24 -17.72
C ARG A 28 12.98 -24.29 -17.78
N LYS A 29 13.67 -23.59 -16.88
CA LYS A 29 15.14 -23.54 -16.86
C LYS A 29 15.79 -24.91 -16.64
N TRP A 30 15.17 -25.75 -15.81
CA TRP A 30 15.69 -27.07 -15.47
C TRP A 30 14.84 -28.23 -16.05
N SER A 31 14.08 -28.00 -17.13
CA SER A 31 13.17 -29.01 -17.73
C SER A 31 13.86 -30.31 -18.13
N ASN A 32 15.16 -30.25 -18.42
CA ASN A 32 15.97 -31.39 -18.89
C ASN A 32 16.78 -32.06 -17.77
N HIS A 33 16.61 -31.63 -16.51
CA HIS A 33 17.34 -32.14 -15.35
C HIS A 33 16.39 -32.83 -14.37
N SER A 34 16.85 -33.88 -13.68
CA SER A 34 16.10 -34.49 -12.58
C SER A 34 16.17 -33.60 -11.34
N ILE A 35 15.24 -32.65 -11.23
CA ILE A 35 15.15 -31.70 -10.11
C ILE A 35 13.99 -32.00 -9.15
N SER A 36 14.12 -31.51 -7.93
CA SER A 36 13.02 -31.37 -6.96
C SER A 36 12.92 -29.93 -6.50
N ILE A 37 11.70 -29.43 -6.33
CA ILE A 37 11.45 -28.04 -5.97
C ILE A 37 11.19 -27.94 -4.47
N VAL A 38 11.81 -26.95 -3.83
CA VAL A 38 11.49 -26.56 -2.46
C VAL A 38 10.94 -25.14 -2.49
N ILE A 39 9.63 -24.99 -2.26
CA ILE A 39 8.95 -23.70 -2.21
C ILE A 39 9.23 -23.08 -0.84
N ILE A 40 9.96 -21.97 -0.81
CA ILE A 40 10.13 -21.16 0.40
C ILE A 40 8.99 -20.15 0.42
N HIS A 41 8.07 -20.30 1.36
CA HIS A 41 6.94 -19.41 1.54
C HIS A 41 7.05 -18.65 2.86
N ALA A 42 6.87 -17.34 2.80
CA ALA A 42 6.88 -16.44 3.94
C ALA A 42 5.52 -16.48 4.67
N ALA A 43 5.40 -17.28 5.73
CA ALA A 43 4.17 -17.35 6.52
C ALA A 43 3.97 -16.05 7.30
N ASN A 44 2.81 -15.43 7.17
CA ASN A 44 2.56 -14.11 7.73
C ASN A 44 1.98 -14.20 9.15
N ASN A 45 2.80 -14.56 10.14
CA ASN A 45 2.42 -14.37 11.53
C ASN A 45 2.69 -12.92 11.93
N ILE A 46 1.94 -11.97 11.36
CA ILE A 46 1.95 -10.62 11.90
C ILE A 46 1.23 -10.76 13.24
N ARG A 47 1.96 -10.62 14.36
CA ARG A 47 1.38 -9.96 15.53
C ARG A 47 0.98 -8.57 15.05
N ARG A 48 -0.21 -8.49 14.50
CA ARG A 48 -0.76 -7.28 13.90
C ARG A 48 -0.70 -6.24 15.00
N ASP A 49 0.06 -5.18 14.85
CA ASP A 49 -0.19 -4.01 15.70
C ASP A 49 -1.60 -3.48 15.40
N TYR A 50 -2.14 -3.80 14.21
CA TYR A 50 -3.45 -3.40 13.72
C TYR A 50 -4.19 -4.47 12.90
N VAL A 51 -5.47 -4.69 13.21
CA VAL A 51 -6.44 -5.47 12.43
C VAL A 51 -7.19 -4.55 11.48
N TYR A 52 -7.31 -4.95 10.22
CA TYR A 52 -8.11 -4.24 9.23
C TYR A 52 -9.58 -4.60 9.39
N THR A 53 -10.43 -3.59 9.53
CA THR A 53 -11.89 -3.74 9.60
C THR A 53 -12.55 -2.87 8.54
N PRO A 54 -13.86 -3.07 8.25
CA PRO A 54 -14.61 -2.19 7.35
C PRO A 54 -14.62 -0.70 7.77
N LEU A 55 -14.17 -0.39 8.99
CA LEU A 55 -14.07 0.96 9.55
C LEU A 55 -12.63 1.51 9.55
N GLY A 56 -11.66 0.77 8.99
CA GLY A 56 -10.24 1.13 8.95
C GLY A 56 -9.35 0.25 9.82
N LYS A 57 -8.09 0.69 9.99
CA LYS A 57 -7.06 0.00 10.78
C LYS A 57 -7.34 0.19 12.28
N LEU A 58 -7.67 -0.88 12.98
CA LEU A 58 -7.85 -0.89 14.45
C LEU A 58 -6.64 -1.52 15.13
N PRO A 59 -6.13 -1.00 16.25
CA PRO A 59 -5.06 -1.68 16.98
C PRO A 59 -5.48 -3.10 17.37
N ALA A 60 -4.62 -4.11 17.22
CA ALA A 60 -5.00 -5.48 17.57
C ALA A 60 -5.27 -5.66 19.07
N SER A 61 -4.67 -4.82 19.91
CA SER A 61 -5.01 -4.72 21.34
C SER A 61 -6.48 -4.34 21.60
N SER A 62 -7.16 -3.78 20.60
CA SER A 62 -8.58 -3.39 20.65
C SER A 62 -9.52 -4.50 20.14
N VAL A 63 -8.98 -5.66 19.75
CA VAL A 63 -9.73 -6.80 19.21
C VAL A 63 -9.67 -7.96 20.20
N SER A 64 -10.79 -8.67 20.38
CA SER A 64 -10.83 -9.80 21.32
C SER A 64 -9.88 -10.92 20.88
N GLU A 65 -9.25 -11.58 21.84
CA GLU A 65 -8.28 -12.66 21.59
C GLU A 65 -8.87 -13.80 20.75
N LYS A 66 -10.19 -14.07 20.92
CA LYS A 66 -10.91 -15.04 20.10
C LYS A 66 -10.97 -14.63 18.62
N LYS A 67 -11.24 -13.35 18.34
CA LYS A 67 -11.35 -12.83 16.97
C LYS A 67 -9.99 -12.67 16.29
N LEU A 68 -8.92 -12.45 17.08
CA LEU A 68 -7.55 -12.53 16.58
C LEU A 68 -7.20 -13.96 16.14
N LYS A 69 -7.51 -14.96 16.97
CA LYS A 69 -7.31 -16.38 16.61
C LYS A 69 -8.09 -16.80 15.36
N ASP A 70 -9.32 -16.32 15.21
CA ASP A 70 -10.13 -16.59 14.00
C ASP A 70 -9.51 -15.94 12.75
N LEU A 71 -8.91 -14.75 12.88
CA LEU A 71 -8.21 -14.07 11.78
C LEU A 71 -6.90 -14.78 11.42
N ASP A 72 -6.12 -15.19 12.41
CA ASP A 72 -4.87 -15.95 12.20
C ASP A 72 -5.18 -17.26 11.45
N LYS A 73 -6.23 -17.96 11.88
CA LYS A 73 -6.71 -19.16 11.19
C LYS A 73 -7.14 -18.90 9.75
N SER A 74 -7.85 -17.79 9.49
CA SER A 74 -8.24 -17.43 8.12
C SER A 74 -7.05 -17.08 7.23
N GLU A 75 -5.98 -16.49 7.79
CA GLU A 75 -4.75 -16.22 7.04
C GLU A 75 -3.97 -17.50 6.74
N GLU A 76 -3.90 -18.43 7.69
CA GLU A 76 -3.31 -19.76 7.47
C GLU A 76 -4.05 -20.52 6.36
N GLU A 77 -5.38 -20.46 6.33
CA GLU A 77 -6.19 -21.06 5.26
C GLU A 77 -5.89 -20.46 3.87
N ILE A 78 -5.66 -19.14 3.79
CA ILE A 78 -5.28 -18.46 2.55
C ILE A 78 -3.86 -18.85 2.11
N ASP A 79 -2.90 -18.85 3.03
CA ASP A 79 -1.51 -19.24 2.75
C ASP A 79 -1.44 -20.72 2.31
N ASP A 80 -2.20 -21.61 2.95
CA ASP A 80 -2.28 -23.03 2.57
C ASP A 80 -2.97 -23.25 1.21
N GLN A 81 -3.98 -22.44 0.89
CA GLN A 81 -4.62 -22.47 -0.43
C GLN A 81 -3.64 -22.03 -1.53
N MET A 82 -2.84 -20.98 -1.31
CA MET A 82 -1.81 -20.54 -2.26
C MET A 82 -0.71 -21.57 -2.43
N ILE A 83 -0.19 -22.12 -1.34
CA ILE A 83 0.83 -23.18 -1.37
C ILE A 83 0.32 -24.40 -2.17
N SER A 84 -0.94 -24.78 -1.97
CA SER A 84 -1.56 -25.88 -2.73
C SER A 84 -1.59 -25.61 -4.23
N GLN A 85 -1.86 -24.36 -4.64
CA GLN A 85 -1.81 -23.97 -6.05
C GLN A 85 -0.39 -24.00 -6.62
N PHE A 86 0.61 -23.55 -5.86
CA PHE A 86 2.01 -23.65 -6.30
C PHE A 86 2.46 -25.11 -6.44
N ILE A 87 2.14 -25.98 -5.48
CA ILE A 87 2.43 -27.42 -5.57
C ILE A 87 1.74 -28.04 -6.80
N ALA A 88 0.46 -27.71 -7.04
CA ALA A 88 -0.27 -28.21 -8.20
C ALA A 88 0.40 -27.79 -9.53
N SER A 89 0.94 -26.57 -9.59
CA SER A 89 1.64 -26.05 -10.78
C SER A 89 2.97 -26.77 -11.09
N CYS A 90 3.59 -27.43 -10.10
CA CYS A 90 4.77 -28.27 -10.30
C CYS A 90 4.45 -29.60 -11.03
N GLY A 91 3.18 -29.97 -11.14
CA GLY A 91 2.72 -31.16 -11.85
C GLY A 91 3.33 -32.46 -11.31
N ARG A 92 4.16 -33.13 -12.12
CA ARG A 92 4.79 -34.42 -11.77
C ARG A 92 6.12 -34.29 -11.02
N ILE A 93 6.64 -33.06 -10.86
CA ILE A 93 7.91 -32.81 -10.17
C ILE A 93 7.66 -32.80 -8.66
N LYS A 94 8.52 -33.47 -7.90
CA LYS A 94 8.42 -33.53 -6.44
C LYS A 94 8.63 -32.13 -5.86
N ALA A 95 7.57 -31.57 -5.27
CA ALA A 95 7.59 -30.29 -4.58
C ALA A 95 7.53 -30.49 -3.05
N GLN A 96 8.37 -29.76 -2.32
CA GLN A 96 8.36 -29.65 -0.86
C GLN A 96 8.11 -28.20 -0.47
N VAL A 97 7.57 -27.98 0.72
CA VAL A 97 7.30 -26.64 1.24
C VAL A 97 8.19 -26.40 2.44
N PHE A 98 8.86 -25.26 2.45
CA PHE A 98 9.60 -24.74 3.58
C PHE A 98 8.94 -23.43 4.00
N LYS A 99 8.16 -23.47 5.09
CA LYS A 99 7.52 -22.29 5.65
C LYS A 99 8.54 -21.52 6.48
N LEU A 100 8.79 -20.27 6.09
CA LEU A 100 9.62 -19.34 6.85
C LEU A 100 8.71 -18.54 7.79
N GLU A 101 8.90 -18.72 9.09
CA GLU A 101 8.18 -17.95 10.10
C GLU A 101 8.72 -16.52 10.16
N LYS A 102 7.84 -15.52 10.20
CA LYS A 102 8.26 -14.12 10.24
C LYS A 102 8.57 -13.68 11.68
N ASN A 103 9.85 -13.44 11.97
CA ASN A 103 10.37 -12.89 13.24
C ASN A 103 10.53 -11.35 13.17
N GLU A 104 11.05 -10.72 14.24
CA GLU A 104 11.43 -9.29 14.24
C GLU A 104 12.50 -8.93 13.19
N GLN A 105 13.24 -9.92 12.70
CA GLN A 105 14.25 -9.74 11.67
C GLN A 105 13.65 -9.69 10.26
N PRO A 106 14.16 -8.83 9.35
CA PRO A 106 13.74 -8.80 7.96
C PRO A 106 13.93 -10.14 7.23
N ILE A 107 12.98 -10.49 6.36
CA ILE A 107 12.90 -11.82 5.76
C ILE A 107 14.12 -12.19 4.90
N TYR A 108 14.75 -11.20 4.27
CA TYR A 108 15.96 -11.40 3.47
C TYR A 108 17.19 -11.74 4.32
N LYS A 109 17.24 -11.32 5.60
CA LYS A 109 18.31 -11.71 6.53
C LYS A 109 18.14 -13.18 6.95
N GLN A 110 16.92 -13.57 7.29
CA GLN A 110 16.60 -14.95 7.61
C GLN A 110 16.89 -15.89 6.44
N LEU A 111 16.58 -15.46 5.20
CA LEU A 111 16.91 -16.24 4.01
C LEU A 111 18.42 -16.49 3.89
N VAL A 112 19.24 -15.46 4.13
CA VAL A 112 20.70 -15.57 4.15
C VAL A 112 21.20 -16.54 5.22
N GLU A 113 20.61 -16.53 6.41
CA GLU A 113 20.96 -17.47 7.50
C GLU A 113 20.60 -18.91 7.16
N ILE A 114 19.53 -19.14 6.39
CA ILE A 114 19.04 -20.48 6.04
C ILE A 114 19.82 -21.11 4.89
N ILE A 115 20.38 -20.32 3.98
CA ILE A 115 21.19 -20.83 2.85
C ILE A 115 22.29 -21.81 3.31
N PRO A 116 23.16 -21.49 4.29
CA PRO A 116 24.17 -22.42 4.78
C PRO A 116 23.59 -23.58 5.58
N ILE A 117 22.52 -23.36 6.35
CA ILE A 117 21.89 -24.40 7.19
C ILE A 117 21.28 -25.50 6.32
N GLN A 118 20.54 -25.11 5.28
CA GLN A 118 19.87 -26.03 4.36
C GLN A 118 20.74 -26.43 3.17
N ARG A 119 21.99 -25.93 3.10
CA ARG A 119 22.92 -26.09 1.97
C ARG A 119 22.26 -25.77 0.62
N ILE A 120 21.62 -24.61 0.54
CA ILE A 120 20.92 -24.16 -0.68
C ILE A 120 21.97 -23.82 -1.74
N THR A 121 22.07 -24.66 -2.78
CA THR A 121 22.98 -24.43 -3.92
C THR A 121 22.35 -23.56 -5.00
N LYS A 122 21.02 -23.64 -5.18
CA LYS A 122 20.28 -22.87 -6.18
C LYS A 122 19.05 -22.22 -5.55
N LEU A 123 19.05 -20.89 -5.54
CA LEU A 123 17.98 -20.05 -5.01
C LEU A 123 17.38 -19.21 -6.13
N VAL A 124 16.12 -19.49 -6.46
CA VAL A 124 15.27 -18.66 -7.32
C VAL A 124 14.39 -17.82 -6.41
N MET A 125 14.43 -16.51 -6.54
CA MET A 125 13.70 -15.58 -5.69
C MET A 125 12.85 -14.65 -6.55
N SER A 126 11.55 -14.64 -6.29
CA SER A 126 10.66 -13.60 -6.81
C SER A 126 11.00 -12.26 -6.14
N LEU A 127 11.04 -11.13 -6.88
CA LEU A 127 11.31 -9.84 -6.25
C LEU A 127 10.18 -9.44 -5.26
N THR A 128 8.95 -9.91 -5.48
CA THR A 128 7.82 -9.68 -4.56
C THR A 128 7.91 -10.52 -3.27
N PHE A 129 8.85 -11.47 -3.18
CA PHE A 129 9.12 -12.26 -1.95
C PHE A 129 9.49 -11.38 -0.75
N ILE A 130 10.29 -10.33 -0.97
CA ILE A 130 10.75 -9.44 0.11
C ILE A 130 9.63 -8.50 0.59
N LYS A 131 8.68 -8.12 -0.28
CA LYS A 131 7.55 -7.25 0.07
C LYS A 131 6.32 -7.49 -0.84
N SER A 132 5.19 -7.83 -0.22
CA SER A 132 3.95 -8.30 -0.87
C SER A 132 3.12 -7.27 -1.67
N SER A 133 3.64 -6.13 -2.12
CA SER A 133 2.77 -5.20 -2.89
C SER A 133 3.44 -4.19 -3.83
N ALA A 134 4.77 -4.11 -3.94
CA ALA A 134 5.38 -3.17 -4.90
C ALA A 134 6.81 -3.53 -5.29
N TRP A 135 7.00 -3.85 -6.58
CA TRP A 135 8.30 -4.05 -7.24
C TRP A 135 9.22 -2.80 -7.17
N LYS A 136 8.66 -1.58 -7.13
CA LYS A 136 9.42 -0.33 -6.97
C LYS A 136 9.83 0.01 -5.53
N SER A 137 9.64 -0.91 -4.57
CA SER A 137 9.96 -0.61 -3.17
C SER A 137 11.48 -0.62 -2.94
N ARG A 138 12.01 0.48 -2.39
CA ARG A 138 13.43 0.59 -1.98
C ARG A 138 13.90 -0.61 -1.13
N THR A 139 13.00 -1.15 -0.31
CA THR A 139 13.22 -2.31 0.56
C THR A 139 13.38 -3.64 -0.19
N ALA A 140 12.62 -3.86 -1.27
CA ALA A 140 12.77 -5.08 -2.08
C ALA A 140 14.12 -5.04 -2.80
N ILE A 141 14.45 -3.89 -3.38
CA ILE A 141 15.74 -3.66 -4.07
C ILE A 141 16.91 -3.82 -3.08
N SER A 142 16.89 -3.12 -1.96
CA SER A 142 17.96 -3.22 -0.95
C SER A 142 18.09 -4.63 -0.36
N GLY A 143 16.97 -5.34 -0.18
CA GLY A 143 16.98 -6.72 0.30
C GLY A 143 17.56 -7.70 -0.72
N SER A 144 17.31 -7.51 -2.02
CA SER A 144 17.91 -8.33 -3.08
C SER A 144 19.42 -8.14 -3.16
N PHE A 145 19.90 -6.89 -3.08
CA PHE A 145 21.34 -6.61 -3.00
C PHE A 145 21.95 -7.15 -1.71
N TYR A 146 21.24 -7.08 -0.58
CA TYR A 146 21.71 -7.67 0.67
C TYR A 146 21.94 -9.19 0.54
N ILE A 147 21.00 -9.92 -0.06
CA ILE A 147 21.15 -11.38 -0.29
C ILE A 147 22.30 -11.63 -1.25
N LEU A 148 22.44 -10.84 -2.32
CA LEU A 148 23.56 -10.96 -3.26
C LEU A 148 24.93 -10.82 -2.57
N HIS A 149 25.05 -9.86 -1.63
CA HIS A 149 26.29 -9.58 -0.91
C HIS A 149 26.61 -10.58 0.20
N HIS A 150 25.60 -11.19 0.82
CA HIS A 150 25.80 -12.02 2.02
C HIS A 150 25.52 -13.51 1.78
N LYS A 151 25.08 -13.91 0.58
CA LYS A 151 24.94 -15.34 0.24
C LYS A 151 26.34 -15.99 0.23
N PRO A 152 26.47 -17.23 0.69
CA PRO A 152 27.68 -18.03 0.50
C PRO A 152 28.00 -18.24 -0.99
N ASP A 153 29.30 -18.39 -1.31
CA ASP A 153 29.78 -18.54 -2.69
C ASP A 153 29.21 -19.76 -3.43
N PHE A 154 28.88 -20.83 -2.69
CA PHE A 154 28.30 -22.05 -3.27
C PHE A 154 26.82 -21.89 -3.70
N CYS A 155 26.17 -20.77 -3.38
CA CYS A 155 24.76 -20.53 -3.68
C CYS A 155 24.60 -19.64 -4.92
N GLU A 156 23.96 -20.15 -5.97
CA GLU A 156 23.54 -19.39 -7.14
C GLU A 156 22.20 -18.69 -6.88
N LEU A 157 22.12 -17.37 -7.14
CA LEU A 157 20.92 -16.56 -6.97
C LEU A 157 20.32 -16.17 -8.32
N PHE A 158 19.01 -16.38 -8.48
CA PHE A 158 18.23 -15.95 -9.64
C PHE A 158 17.06 -15.07 -9.18
N VAL A 159 17.03 -13.80 -9.60
CA VAL A 159 15.96 -12.88 -9.23
C VAL A 159 14.97 -12.77 -10.38
N ILE A 160 13.69 -13.07 -10.12
CA ILE A 160 12.63 -13.14 -11.14
C ILE A 160 11.53 -12.11 -10.85
N TYR A 161 10.98 -11.52 -11.90
CA TYR A 161 9.77 -10.72 -11.83
C TYR A 161 8.95 -10.86 -13.10
N GLY A 162 7.64 -11.11 -12.97
CA GLY A 162 6.74 -11.29 -14.12
C GLY A 162 7.23 -12.40 -15.08
N GLY A 163 7.91 -13.42 -14.55
CA GLY A 163 8.45 -14.54 -15.32
C GLY A 163 9.74 -14.25 -16.09
N ARG A 164 10.40 -13.10 -15.86
CA ARG A 164 11.68 -12.73 -16.50
C ARG A 164 12.82 -12.70 -15.49
N LEU A 165 14.01 -13.14 -15.94
CA LEU A 165 15.24 -13.05 -15.15
C LEU A 165 15.76 -11.63 -15.14
N LEU A 166 16.18 -11.18 -13.97
CA LEU A 166 16.73 -9.86 -13.75
C LEU A 166 18.20 -9.96 -13.40
N SER A 167 19.00 -9.05 -13.95
CA SER A 167 20.41 -8.91 -13.61
C SER A 167 20.58 -7.82 -12.55
N LEU A 168 21.33 -8.13 -11.49
CA LEU A 168 21.73 -7.18 -10.46
C LEU A 168 23.18 -6.76 -10.75
N ARG A 169 23.40 -5.49 -11.07
CA ARG A 169 24.71 -4.91 -11.41
C ARG A 169 25.04 -3.79 -10.44
N GLU A 170 26.31 -3.63 -10.07
CA GLU A 170 26.75 -2.48 -9.26
C GLU A 170 27.86 -1.71 -9.99
N GLU A 171 27.71 -0.40 -10.12
CA GLU A 171 28.75 0.51 -10.61
C GLU A 171 28.77 1.77 -9.74
N ASN A 172 29.97 2.25 -9.36
CA ASN A 172 30.15 3.55 -8.67
C ASN A 172 29.27 3.77 -7.41
N ASN A 173 29.10 2.75 -6.56
CA ASN A 173 28.20 2.77 -5.39
C ASN A 173 26.70 2.93 -5.74
N GLU A 174 26.33 2.61 -6.98
CA GLU A 174 24.95 2.57 -7.45
C GLU A 174 24.62 1.15 -7.93
N GLY A 175 23.54 0.58 -7.40
CA GLY A 175 22.98 -0.70 -7.83
C GLY A 175 21.97 -0.50 -8.96
N PHE A 176 22.09 -1.29 -10.02
CA PHE A 176 21.21 -1.32 -11.19
C PHE A 176 20.49 -2.66 -11.26
N ILE A 177 19.20 -2.61 -11.60
CA ILE A 177 18.42 -3.79 -11.98
C ILE A 177 18.19 -3.70 -13.48
N GLU A 178 18.63 -4.72 -14.22
CA GLU A 178 18.52 -4.78 -15.68
C GLU A 178 17.62 -5.93 -16.12
N ASP A 179 16.92 -5.75 -17.25
CA ASP A 179 16.15 -6.80 -17.91
C ASP A 179 17.07 -7.76 -18.70
N ASP A 180 16.46 -8.78 -19.30
CA ASP A 180 17.12 -9.75 -20.19
C ASP A 180 17.73 -9.14 -21.46
N ARG A 181 17.48 -7.85 -21.72
CA ARG A 181 17.99 -7.08 -22.87
C ARG A 181 19.03 -6.03 -22.46
N GLY A 182 19.41 -5.97 -21.18
CA GLY A 182 20.38 -5.01 -20.65
C GLY A 182 19.81 -3.60 -20.43
N ASN A 183 18.49 -3.41 -20.47
CA ASN A 183 17.88 -2.12 -20.15
C ASN A 183 17.81 -1.94 -18.63
N THR A 184 18.26 -0.80 -18.13
CA THR A 184 18.10 -0.44 -16.72
C THR A 184 16.63 -0.22 -16.38
N ILE A 185 16.08 -1.07 -15.52
CA ILE A 185 14.70 -0.99 -15.00
C ILE A 185 14.64 -0.13 -13.72
N ALA A 186 15.67 -0.19 -12.88
CA ALA A 186 15.73 0.57 -11.63
C ALA A 186 17.16 0.87 -11.19
N LYS A 187 17.34 2.00 -10.51
CA LYS A 187 18.62 2.50 -9.98
C LYS A 187 18.53 2.75 -8.47
N PHE A 188 19.54 2.32 -7.72
CA PHE A 188 19.63 2.45 -6.27
C PHE A 188 20.95 3.09 -5.86
N THR A 189 20.90 4.28 -5.27
CA THR A 189 22.05 4.97 -4.66
C THR A 189 22.06 4.70 -3.16
N GLU A 190 23.12 4.10 -2.65
CA GLU A 190 23.30 3.91 -1.20
C GLU A 190 23.57 5.28 -0.56
N ARG A 191 22.65 5.80 0.27
CA ARG A 191 22.86 7.03 1.02
C ARG A 191 23.64 6.65 2.28
N ASN A 192 24.96 6.79 2.23
CA ASN A 192 25.93 6.71 3.34
C ASN A 192 25.46 5.94 4.58
N GLY A 193 25.80 4.66 4.65
CA GLY A 193 25.74 3.92 5.90
C GLY A 193 25.65 2.43 5.67
N PHE A 194 26.80 1.77 5.59
CA PHE A 194 27.05 0.43 6.17
C PHE A 194 28.49 -0.03 5.90
N ARG A 195 29.14 0.41 4.82
CA ARG A 195 30.58 0.14 4.57
C ARG A 195 31.55 0.88 5.51
N SER A 196 31.20 2.08 6.03
CA SER A 196 32.10 2.83 6.93
C SER A 196 32.07 2.39 8.40
N LEU A 197 31.05 1.62 8.81
CA LEU A 197 30.90 1.20 10.21
C LEU A 197 31.67 -0.09 10.51
N LEU A 198 31.79 -0.98 9.54
CA LEU A 198 32.54 -2.24 9.69
C LEU A 198 34.06 -2.07 9.51
N GLY A 199 34.51 -1.03 8.80
CA GLY A 199 35.93 -0.68 8.68
C GLY A 199 36.54 0.06 9.88
N ARG A 200 35.75 0.36 10.93
CA ARG A 200 36.22 1.04 12.15
C ARG A 200 36.31 0.13 13.38
N ILE A 201 35.91 -1.14 13.26
CA ILE A 201 35.88 -2.09 14.39
C ILE A 201 37.08 -3.06 14.35
N PHE A 202 37.76 -3.20 13.21
CA PHE A 202 39.03 -3.93 13.10
C PHE A 202 39.97 -3.22 12.11
N PRO A 203 41.02 -2.52 12.57
CA PRO A 203 42.13 -2.16 11.70
C PRO A 203 43.04 -3.39 11.58
N ASP A 204 42.88 -4.16 10.50
CA ASP A 204 43.86 -5.17 10.14
C ASP A 204 45.18 -4.50 9.72
N SER A 205 46.25 -5.00 10.33
CA SER A 205 47.65 -4.77 10.00
C SER A 205 47.93 -4.80 8.50
N PRO A 206 48.72 -3.87 7.95
CA PRO A 206 49.32 -4.04 6.64
C PRO A 206 50.80 -4.41 6.76
N THR A 207 51.14 -5.61 6.29
CA THR A 207 52.48 -5.98 5.85
C THR A 207 52.81 -5.29 4.52
N ASN A 208 53.92 -4.54 4.53
CA ASN A 208 54.89 -4.22 3.47
C ASN A 208 54.47 -3.78 2.05
N GLY A 209 55.07 -2.66 1.62
CA GLY A 209 55.47 -2.46 0.21
C GLY A 209 55.64 -1.01 -0.29
N HIS A 210 56.76 -0.38 0.07
CA HIS A 210 57.53 0.67 -0.65
C HIS A 210 56.84 1.78 -1.50
N SER A 211 57.10 3.06 -1.18
CA SER A 211 58.14 3.90 -1.83
C SER A 211 58.13 5.36 -1.35
N THR A 212 59.27 5.77 -0.80
CA THR A 212 59.99 7.07 -0.86
C THR A 212 59.24 8.34 -1.31
N ASP A 213 59.15 9.37 -0.45
CA ASP A 213 60.11 10.50 -0.45
C ASP A 213 59.74 11.66 0.52
N SER A 214 60.79 12.30 1.06
CA SER A 214 60.85 13.64 1.70
C SER A 214 60.75 13.72 3.24
N PRO A 215 61.28 14.79 3.87
CA PRO A 215 62.70 15.02 4.14
C PRO A 215 63.00 15.15 5.64
N SER A 216 64.28 14.94 5.98
CA SER A 216 64.85 14.94 7.32
C SER A 216 64.79 16.30 8.05
N SER A 217 64.18 16.33 9.23
CA SER A 217 64.53 17.27 10.31
C SER A 217 65.32 16.53 11.39
N SER A 218 66.61 16.81 11.47
CA SER A 218 67.55 16.28 12.46
C SER A 218 67.21 16.77 13.87
N ARG A 219 66.66 15.89 14.71
CA ARG A 219 66.75 15.98 16.18
C ARG A 219 67.90 15.09 16.63
N SER A 220 68.93 15.69 17.22
CA SER A 220 69.99 14.97 17.93
C SER A 220 69.42 14.39 19.24
N ASN A 221 69.06 13.11 19.23
CA ASN A 221 68.76 12.36 20.44
C ASN A 221 70.08 11.94 21.11
N SER A 222 70.43 12.52 22.26
CA SER A 222 71.35 11.88 23.20
C SER A 222 70.60 10.73 23.89
N SER A 223 71.15 9.52 23.78
CA SER A 223 70.56 8.28 24.30
C SER A 223 70.51 8.27 25.84
N PRO A 224 69.45 7.73 26.47
CA PRO A 224 69.39 7.48 27.92
C PRO A 224 70.59 6.66 28.46
N ASP A 225 71.18 5.78 27.64
CA ASP A 225 72.34 4.93 27.99
C ASP A 225 73.61 5.73 28.34
N GLU A 226 73.79 6.93 27.77
CA GLU A 226 75.01 7.71 28.00
C GLU A 226 75.03 8.32 29.41
N TRP A 227 73.87 8.70 29.94
CA TRP A 227 73.78 9.31 31.27
C TRP A 227 73.96 8.28 32.40
N GLU A 228 73.42 7.07 32.23
CA GLU A 228 73.65 6.00 33.20
C GLU A 228 75.15 5.71 33.34
N LYS A 229 75.86 5.62 32.20
CA LYS A 229 77.31 5.46 32.18
C LYS A 229 78.06 6.62 32.83
N TYR A 230 77.68 7.86 32.54
CA TYR A 230 78.28 9.03 33.18
C TYR A 230 77.99 9.12 34.68
N SER A 231 76.80 8.68 35.12
CA SER A 231 76.45 8.62 36.54
C SER A 231 77.29 7.61 37.29
N GLU A 232 77.53 6.42 36.71
CA GLU A 232 78.40 5.40 37.29
C GLU A 232 79.86 5.90 37.37
N GLU A 233 80.35 6.59 36.34
CA GLU A 233 81.71 7.17 36.35
C GLU A 233 81.87 8.28 37.41
N ILE A 234 80.84 9.12 37.61
CA ILE A 234 80.83 10.14 38.67
C ILE A 234 80.75 9.50 40.05
N GLU A 235 79.89 8.48 40.25
CA GLU A 235 79.78 7.76 41.53
C GLU A 235 81.09 7.04 41.89
N GLN A 236 81.75 6.41 40.91
CA GLN A 236 83.07 5.81 41.11
C GLN A 236 84.11 6.85 41.51
N TYR A 237 84.11 8.03 40.89
CA TYR A 237 85.02 9.12 41.26
C TYR A 237 84.75 9.67 42.67
N VAL A 238 83.49 9.87 43.05
CA VAL A 238 83.11 10.30 44.40
C VAL A 238 83.52 9.26 45.45
N ASN A 239 83.30 7.97 45.17
CA ASN A 239 83.71 6.89 46.05
C ASN A 239 85.24 6.79 46.19
N GLN A 240 86.00 7.02 45.12
CA GLN A 240 87.46 7.12 45.17
C GLN A 240 87.92 8.29 46.04
N MET A 241 87.29 9.46 45.92
CA MET A 241 87.61 10.63 46.75
C MET A 241 87.33 10.38 48.25
N LEU A 242 86.22 9.70 48.57
CA LEU A 242 85.89 9.36 49.96
C LEU A 242 86.91 8.37 50.57
N ALA A 243 87.36 7.38 49.81
CA ALA A 243 88.38 6.43 50.26
C ALA A 243 89.76 7.09 50.49
N PHE A 244 90.14 8.07 49.67
CA PHE A 244 91.39 8.81 49.85
C PHE A 244 91.38 9.72 51.09
N ASN A 245 90.23 10.30 51.45
CA ASN A 245 90.13 11.11 52.67
C ASN A 245 90.29 10.26 53.95
N GLU A 246 89.81 9.01 53.94
CA GLU A 246 90.02 8.08 55.06
C GLU A 246 91.51 7.70 55.22
N GLU A 247 92.25 7.54 54.11
CA GLU A 247 93.69 7.30 54.11
C GLU A 247 94.53 8.54 54.50
N GLU A 248 94.11 9.75 54.09
CA GLU A 248 94.74 11.02 54.48
C GLU A 248 94.53 11.32 55.97
N GLU A 249 93.34 11.06 56.54
CA GLU A 249 93.10 11.21 57.97
C GLU A 249 93.92 10.20 58.80
N GLU A 250 94.05 8.94 58.36
CA GLU A 250 94.93 7.95 59.01
C GLU A 250 96.43 8.31 58.90
N ALA A 251 96.87 8.87 57.77
CA ALA A 251 98.25 9.30 57.58
C ALA A 251 98.59 10.57 58.39
N ASN A 252 97.65 11.51 58.51
CA ASN A 252 97.84 12.74 59.29
C ASN A 252 97.86 12.47 60.81
N TYR A 253 97.12 11.46 61.29
CA TYR A 253 97.25 10.97 62.66
C TYR A 253 98.60 10.27 62.94
N LYS A 254 99.20 9.59 61.96
CA LYS A 254 100.55 8.99 62.08
C LYS A 254 101.69 9.99 61.93
N ALA A 255 101.54 11.04 61.11
CA ALA A 255 102.55 12.08 60.94
C ALA A 255 102.73 12.99 62.18
N LEU A 256 101.75 13.02 63.08
CA LEU A 256 101.84 13.70 64.37
C LEU A 256 102.64 12.93 65.44
N GLU A 257 102.98 11.65 65.22
CA GLU A 257 103.82 10.84 66.13
C GLU A 257 105.29 10.70 65.70
N GLU A 258 105.67 11.16 64.50
CA GLU A 258 107.08 11.19 64.06
C GLU A 258 107.50 12.60 63.62
N ASN A 259 107.63 13.49 64.62
CA ASN A 259 108.40 14.71 64.49
C ASN A 259 109.77 14.49 65.16
N PRO A 260 110.83 14.06 64.44
CA PRO A 260 112.17 14.26 64.94
C PRO A 260 112.47 15.75 64.81
N ALA A 261 112.15 16.48 65.87
CA ALA A 261 112.74 17.79 66.14
C ALA A 261 114.25 17.72 65.85
N ASP A 262 114.75 18.73 65.15
CA ASP A 262 116.15 18.98 64.81
C ASP A 262 117.14 18.34 65.80
N SER A 263 117.69 17.17 65.44
CA SER A 263 118.89 16.65 66.08
C SER A 263 120.07 17.48 65.58
N ASP A 264 120.47 18.41 66.42
CA ASP A 264 121.65 19.26 66.31
C ASP A 264 122.91 18.46 65.95
N MET A 265 123.80 19.06 65.16
CA MET A 265 125.02 18.44 64.66
C MET A 265 125.96 18.05 65.81
N GLN A 266 126.06 16.77 66.16
CA GLN A 266 127.03 16.29 67.16
C GLN A 266 128.48 16.58 66.70
N GLU A 267 129.23 17.33 67.51
CA GLU A 267 130.58 17.86 67.23
C GLU A 267 131.72 16.83 67.22
N ASN A 268 131.43 15.53 67.26
CA ASN A 268 132.46 14.47 67.28
C ASN A 268 132.48 13.56 66.03
N MET A 269 131.80 13.95 64.96
CA MET A 269 131.82 13.23 63.67
C MET A 269 132.98 13.71 62.79
N SER A 270 133.74 12.78 62.20
CA SER A 270 134.84 13.10 61.29
C SER A 270 134.35 13.86 60.05
N GLY A 271 135.22 14.62 59.38
CA GLY A 271 134.85 15.42 58.20
C GLY A 271 134.17 14.61 57.07
N ALA A 272 134.45 13.31 56.98
CA ALA A 272 133.78 12.40 56.05
C ALA A 272 132.33 12.10 56.45
N GLU A 273 132.07 11.87 57.73
CA GLU A 273 130.75 11.52 58.27
C GLU A 273 129.77 12.70 58.20
N ARG A 274 130.26 13.94 58.36
CA ARG A 274 129.44 15.15 58.15
C ARG A 274 129.02 15.35 56.69
N ILE A 275 129.93 15.07 55.75
CA ILE A 275 129.63 15.12 54.31
C ILE A 275 128.60 14.04 53.95
N GLU A 276 128.68 12.86 54.55
CA GLU A 276 127.75 11.77 54.33
C GLU A 276 126.35 12.05 54.93
N ALA A 277 126.28 12.64 56.13
CA ALA A 277 125.03 13.09 56.73
C ALA A 277 124.36 14.23 55.92
N LEU A 278 125.14 15.17 55.37
CA LEU A 278 124.64 16.21 54.48
C LEU A 278 124.14 15.63 53.15
N LYS A 279 124.86 14.67 52.55
CA LYS A 279 124.40 13.94 51.37
C LYS A 279 123.07 13.22 51.63
N LEU A 280 122.93 12.58 52.78
CA LEU A 280 121.68 11.91 53.17
C LEU A 280 120.52 12.90 53.38
N LYS A 281 120.77 14.09 53.97
CA LYS A 281 119.75 15.14 54.10
C LYS A 281 119.35 15.74 52.75
N ILE A 282 120.30 15.97 51.85
CA ILE A 282 120.02 16.43 50.48
C ILE A 282 119.21 15.37 49.73
N GLN A 283 119.60 14.10 49.81
CA GLN A 283 118.87 12.99 49.20
C GLN A 283 117.44 12.90 49.74
N ARG A 284 117.23 13.00 51.06
CA ARG A 284 115.88 13.03 51.67
C ARG A 284 115.06 14.24 51.22
N ALA A 285 115.68 15.41 51.08
CA ALA A 285 115.01 16.60 50.58
C ALA A 285 114.64 16.48 49.10
N GLU A 286 115.51 15.90 48.27
CA GLU A 286 115.24 15.59 46.86
C GLU A 286 114.09 14.57 46.72
N GLU A 287 114.09 13.52 47.55
CA GLU A 287 113.00 12.53 47.63
C GLU A 287 111.68 13.19 48.05
N ALA A 288 111.68 14.08 49.04
CA ALA A 288 110.49 14.81 49.49
C ALA A 288 109.96 15.80 48.44
N ILE A 289 110.84 16.52 47.72
CA ILE A 289 110.43 17.41 46.62
C ILE A 289 109.80 16.60 45.48
N GLN A 290 110.35 15.43 45.17
CA GLN A 290 109.82 14.56 44.13
C GLN A 290 108.44 13.98 44.53
N LEU A 291 108.26 13.60 45.80
CA LEU A 291 106.97 13.18 46.35
C LEU A 291 105.93 14.30 46.26
N ASN A 292 106.26 15.51 46.75
CA ASN A 292 105.36 16.67 46.71
C ASN A 292 104.99 17.07 45.27
N LYS A 293 105.92 16.90 44.32
CA LYS A 293 105.65 17.15 42.89
C LYS A 293 104.70 16.10 42.29
N GLN A 294 104.80 14.84 42.72
CA GLN A 294 103.85 13.80 42.34
C GLN A 294 102.46 14.07 42.94
N GLU A 295 102.38 14.45 44.21
CA GLU A 295 101.14 14.80 44.90
C GLU A 295 100.45 16.03 44.27
N ALA A 296 101.20 17.09 43.96
CA ALA A 296 100.66 18.27 43.28
C ALA A 296 100.12 17.95 41.87
N ASN A 297 100.77 17.02 41.15
CA ASN A 297 100.26 16.55 39.86
C ASN A 297 98.97 15.73 40.00
N LEU A 298 98.89 14.84 41.00
CA LEU A 298 97.68 14.08 41.32
C LEU A 298 96.53 15.01 41.72
N ASN A 299 96.79 16.04 42.53
CA ASN A 299 95.78 17.03 42.91
C ASN A 299 95.30 17.87 41.73
N LYS A 300 96.17 18.21 40.77
CA LYS A 300 95.78 18.86 39.52
C LYS A 300 94.87 17.96 38.67
N GLU A 301 95.18 16.66 38.57
CA GLU A 301 94.34 15.69 37.87
C GLU A 301 92.97 15.51 38.55
N ARG A 302 92.94 15.47 39.88
CA ARG A 302 91.69 15.47 40.68
C ARG A 302 90.85 16.71 40.40
N GLY A 303 91.46 17.90 40.39
CA GLY A 303 90.76 19.16 40.08
C GLY A 303 90.12 19.15 38.68
N ALA A 304 90.84 18.66 37.67
CA ALA A 304 90.30 18.54 36.32
C ALA A 304 89.12 17.55 36.22
N LYS A 305 89.16 16.43 36.97
CA LYS A 305 88.04 15.46 37.04
C LYS A 305 86.81 16.04 37.75
N ALA A 306 87.00 16.82 38.80
CA ALA A 306 85.91 17.50 39.49
C ALA A 306 85.22 18.55 38.60
N GLU A 307 86.00 19.36 37.87
CA GLU A 307 85.47 20.33 36.89
C GLU A 307 84.68 19.65 35.77
N TRP A 308 85.18 18.51 35.27
CA TRP A 308 84.47 17.69 34.29
C TRP A 308 83.11 17.20 34.81
N ALA A 309 83.06 16.63 36.02
CA ALA A 309 81.83 16.15 36.63
C ALA A 309 80.80 17.27 36.85
N ILE A 310 81.25 18.45 37.32
CA ILE A 310 80.40 19.64 37.50
C ILE A 310 79.81 20.09 36.15
N CYS A 311 80.64 20.17 35.10
CA CYS A 311 80.19 20.55 33.77
C CYS A 311 79.12 19.60 33.22
N LEU A 312 79.28 18.31 33.47
CA LEU A 312 78.36 17.27 33.01
C LEU A 312 77.02 17.33 33.75
N CYS A 313 77.04 17.50 35.08
CA CYS A 313 75.86 17.71 35.89
C CYS A 313 75.09 18.98 35.49
N ASN A 314 75.79 20.09 35.25
CA ASN A 314 75.16 21.35 34.81
C ASN A 314 74.48 21.19 33.45
N THR A 315 75.11 20.47 32.52
CA THR A 315 74.52 20.18 31.20
C THR A 315 73.23 19.36 31.34
N ARG A 316 73.21 18.37 32.25
CA ARG A 316 72.02 17.57 32.53
C ARG A 316 70.90 18.37 33.18
N ILE A 317 71.23 19.25 34.12
CA ILE A 317 70.26 20.15 34.75
C ILE A 317 69.57 21.00 33.67
N MET A 318 70.32 21.62 32.77
CA MET A 318 69.74 22.42 31.68
C MET A 318 68.82 21.59 30.77
N GLN A 319 69.20 20.35 30.43
CA GLN A 319 68.34 19.46 29.65
C GLN A 319 67.04 19.12 30.39
N LEU A 320 67.12 18.82 31.69
CA LEU A 320 65.94 18.51 32.50
C LEU A 320 65.04 19.73 32.69
N GLU A 321 65.60 20.93 32.82
CA GLU A 321 64.84 22.19 32.87
C GLU A 321 64.05 22.41 31.57
N ILE A 322 64.66 22.15 30.41
CA ILE A 322 63.97 22.22 29.11
C ILE A 322 62.83 21.18 29.06
N CYS A 323 63.10 19.91 29.37
CA CYS A 323 62.07 18.87 29.38
C CYS A 323 60.93 19.18 30.35
N LEU A 324 61.23 19.71 31.53
CA LEU A 324 60.22 20.10 32.52
C LEU A 324 59.36 21.25 31.98
N SER A 325 59.97 22.25 31.34
CA SER A 325 59.24 23.36 30.72
C SER A 325 58.33 22.88 29.59
N GLU A 326 58.78 21.94 28.76
CA GLU A 326 57.96 21.34 27.69
C GLU A 326 56.78 20.55 28.26
N GLU A 327 56.99 19.76 29.32
CA GLU A 327 55.94 18.98 29.96
C GLU A 327 54.92 19.86 30.69
N VAL A 328 55.36 20.96 31.31
CA VAL A 328 54.47 21.97 31.91
C VAL A 328 53.60 22.62 30.84
N GLN A 329 54.19 22.98 29.69
CA GLN A 329 53.44 23.57 28.58
C GLN A 329 52.41 22.57 28.02
N LYS A 330 52.81 21.32 27.82
CA LYS A 330 51.91 20.25 27.35
C LYS A 330 50.75 20.01 28.32
N ASN A 331 51.01 20.04 29.62
CA ASN A 331 49.97 19.92 30.64
C ASN A 331 49.01 21.12 30.63
N ALA A 332 49.50 22.34 30.37
CA ALA A 332 48.65 23.52 30.22
C ALA A 332 47.76 23.41 28.97
N ASP A 333 48.29 22.93 27.85
CA ASP A 333 47.54 22.73 26.61
C ASP A 333 46.46 21.64 26.79
N LEU A 334 46.81 20.51 27.42
CA LEU A 334 45.85 19.45 27.76
C LEU A 334 44.76 19.91 28.72
N LYS A 335 45.10 20.77 29.69
CA LYS A 335 44.13 21.37 30.61
C LYS A 335 43.12 22.23 29.85
N LYS A 336 43.59 23.04 28.91
CA LYS A 336 42.75 23.91 28.08
C LYS A 336 41.81 23.09 27.18
N GLU A 337 42.31 22.02 26.57
CA GLU A 337 41.50 21.10 25.76
C GLU A 337 40.44 20.40 26.63
N LEU A 338 40.81 19.95 27.83
CA LEU A 338 39.87 19.33 28.77
C LEU A 338 38.74 20.28 29.16
N ASP A 339 39.06 21.55 29.42
CA ASP A 339 38.05 22.53 29.80
C ASP A 339 37.14 22.89 28.61
N SER A 340 37.68 23.03 27.39
CA SER A 340 36.87 23.16 26.17
C SER A 340 35.92 21.97 25.96
N ARG A 341 36.39 20.74 26.22
CA ARG A 341 35.58 19.52 26.10
C ARG A 341 34.47 19.45 27.14
N LYS A 342 34.68 20.00 28.34
CA LYS A 342 33.63 20.10 29.37
C LYS A 342 32.55 21.08 28.95
N ASP A 343 32.91 22.22 28.37
CA ASP A 343 31.95 23.21 27.89
C ASP A 343 31.07 22.62 26.78
N GLU A 344 31.67 21.92 25.81
CA GLU A 344 30.92 21.16 24.78
C GLU A 344 29.95 20.14 25.39
N LEU A 345 30.36 19.42 26.44
CA LEU A 345 29.49 18.47 27.14
C LEU A 345 28.33 19.16 27.85
N PHE A 346 28.54 20.34 28.45
CA PHE A 346 27.48 21.11 29.09
C PHE A 346 26.44 21.60 28.07
N GLU A 347 26.88 22.07 26.89
CA GLU A 347 25.96 22.47 25.81
C GLU A 347 25.12 21.28 25.32
N LEU A 348 25.76 20.13 25.06
CA LEU A 348 25.08 18.91 24.64
C LEU A 348 24.08 18.42 25.70
N GLN A 349 24.42 18.52 26.98
CA GLN A 349 23.52 18.16 28.07
C GLN A 349 22.27 19.06 28.10
N GLY A 350 22.44 20.36 27.84
CA GLY A 350 21.33 21.31 27.68
C GLY A 350 20.39 20.93 26.53
N GLU A 351 20.95 20.60 25.36
CA GLU A 351 20.14 20.15 24.21
C GLU A 351 19.35 18.87 24.49
N VAL A 352 19.97 17.91 25.19
CA VAL A 352 19.33 16.64 25.55
C VAL A 352 18.15 16.89 26.48
N GLU A 353 18.29 17.76 27.47
CA GLU A 353 17.20 18.08 28.40
C GLU A 353 16.06 18.84 27.70
N GLU A 354 16.38 19.73 26.75
CA GLU A 354 15.38 20.41 25.92
C GLU A 354 14.59 19.39 25.06
N LYS A 355 15.30 18.49 24.37
CA LYS A 355 14.69 17.42 23.56
C LYS A 355 13.83 16.49 24.43
N ARG A 356 14.28 16.16 25.65
CA ARG A 356 13.54 15.37 26.64
C ARG A 356 12.25 16.06 27.08
N SER A 357 12.30 17.36 27.35
CA SER A 357 11.12 18.16 27.70
C SER A 357 10.08 18.17 26.58
N LYS A 358 10.51 18.36 25.32
CA LYS A 358 9.64 18.28 24.14
C LYS A 358 8.98 16.90 24.01
N LEU A 359 9.73 15.82 24.21
CA LEU A 359 9.21 14.45 24.18
C LEU A 359 8.12 14.23 25.25
N ASN A 360 8.35 14.72 26.47
CA ASN A 360 7.37 14.63 27.54
C ASN A 360 6.06 15.38 27.24
N SER A 361 6.15 16.54 26.57
CA SER A 361 4.98 17.29 26.11
C SER A 361 4.17 16.50 25.08
N ILE A 362 4.85 15.90 24.09
CA ILE A 362 4.21 15.06 23.06
C ILE A 362 3.51 13.84 23.69
N LEU A 363 4.17 13.18 24.64
CA LEU A 363 3.56 12.06 25.38
C LEU A 363 2.31 12.50 26.18
N GLY A 364 2.32 13.72 26.72
CA GLY A 364 1.14 14.32 27.35
C GLY A 364 -0.02 14.45 26.37
N LEU A 365 0.22 15.04 25.19
CA LEU A 365 -0.77 15.20 24.13
C LEU A 365 -1.30 13.85 23.62
N GLN A 366 -0.43 12.85 23.48
CA GLN A 366 -0.84 11.51 23.07
C GLN A 366 -1.82 10.88 24.08
N ARG A 367 -1.58 11.02 25.40
CA ARG A 367 -2.52 10.55 26.42
C ARG A 367 -3.85 11.28 26.35
N GLU A 368 -3.84 12.60 26.16
CA GLU A 368 -5.07 13.37 26.05
C GLU A 368 -5.90 12.98 24.82
N LEU A 369 -5.25 12.78 23.67
CA LEU A 369 -5.90 12.32 22.45
C LEU A 369 -6.48 10.92 22.63
N SER A 370 -5.74 10.01 23.26
CA SER A 370 -6.21 8.65 23.56
C SER A 370 -7.46 8.67 24.47
N ASN A 371 -7.47 9.52 25.50
CA ASN A 371 -8.63 9.68 26.38
C ASN A 371 -9.85 10.23 25.61
N LYS A 372 -9.66 11.25 24.76
CA LYS A 372 -10.73 11.80 23.92
C LYS A 372 -11.27 10.76 22.93
N LEU A 373 -10.39 9.96 22.33
CA LEU A 373 -10.79 8.89 21.41
C LEU A 373 -11.61 7.81 22.13
N GLN A 374 -11.20 7.41 23.33
CA GLN A 374 -11.92 6.43 24.14
C GLN A 374 -13.31 6.95 24.54
N LEU A 375 -13.40 8.20 25.00
CA LEU A 375 -14.68 8.84 25.33
C LEU A 375 -15.62 8.93 24.11
N SER A 376 -15.08 9.33 22.95
CA SER A 376 -15.84 9.40 21.70
C SER A 376 -16.31 8.01 21.24
N SER A 377 -15.46 6.99 21.37
CA SER A 377 -15.79 5.60 21.03
C SER A 377 -16.93 5.05 21.91
N SER A 378 -16.86 5.27 23.23
CA SER A 378 -17.93 4.88 24.16
C SER A 378 -19.23 5.68 23.95
N ALA A 379 -19.17 6.93 23.49
CA ALA A 379 -20.35 7.68 23.09
C ALA A 379 -20.99 7.10 21.81
N LYS A 380 -20.17 6.78 20.80
CA LYS A 380 -20.63 6.15 19.55
C LYS A 380 -21.32 4.81 19.81
N SER A 381 -20.70 3.92 20.60
CA SER A 381 -21.29 2.61 20.91
C SER A 381 -22.64 2.73 21.63
N ARG A 382 -22.80 3.70 22.55
CA ARG A 382 -24.10 3.97 23.18
C ARG A 382 -25.16 4.43 22.18
N ALA A 383 -24.78 5.28 21.23
CA ALA A 383 -25.68 5.74 20.18
C ALA A 383 -26.08 4.60 19.22
N GLU A 384 -25.16 3.72 18.85
CA GLU A 384 -25.43 2.55 18.02
C GLU A 384 -26.43 1.60 18.69
N ILE A 385 -26.27 1.33 19.99
CA ILE A 385 -27.24 0.49 20.75
C ILE A 385 -28.62 1.15 20.80
N GLN A 386 -28.70 2.48 20.94
CA GLN A 386 -29.98 3.17 20.90
C GLN A 386 -30.62 3.12 19.51
N LEU A 387 -29.82 3.26 18.45
CA LEU A 387 -30.29 3.14 17.08
C LEU A 387 -30.80 1.73 16.78
N GLU A 388 -30.10 0.70 17.21
CA GLU A 388 -30.52 -0.71 17.04
C GLU A 388 -31.86 -0.98 17.71
N LYS A 389 -32.05 -0.49 18.95
CA LYS A 389 -33.35 -0.55 19.64
C LYS A 389 -34.45 0.21 18.90
N ALA A 390 -34.15 1.38 18.34
CA ALA A 390 -35.10 2.18 17.56
C ALA A 390 -35.48 1.49 16.23
N VAL A 391 -34.52 0.83 15.58
CA VAL A 391 -34.77 0.04 14.37
C VAL A 391 -35.65 -1.16 14.69
N GLN A 392 -35.35 -1.89 15.77
CA GLN A 392 -36.13 -3.06 16.16
C GLN A 392 -37.57 -2.74 16.56
N THR A 393 -37.76 -1.63 17.29
CA THR A 393 -39.11 -1.11 17.59
C THR A 393 -39.84 -0.66 16.32
N ARG A 394 -39.15 0.00 15.38
CA ARG A 394 -39.73 0.36 14.08
C ARG A 394 -40.15 -0.86 13.26
N THR A 395 -39.33 -1.92 13.21
CA THR A 395 -39.69 -3.14 12.49
C THR A 395 -40.92 -3.81 13.07
N GLU A 396 -41.06 -3.84 14.40
CA GLU A 396 -42.24 -4.41 15.05
C GLU A 396 -43.50 -3.59 14.73
N MET A 397 -43.42 -2.26 14.79
CA MET A 397 -44.54 -1.38 14.40
C MET A 397 -44.90 -1.54 12.92
N VAL A 398 -43.94 -1.71 12.02
CA VAL A 398 -44.22 -1.96 10.60
C VAL A 398 -44.94 -3.29 10.42
N ARG A 399 -44.52 -4.35 11.12
CA ARG A 399 -45.21 -5.65 11.11
C ARG A 399 -46.66 -5.52 11.60
N GLU A 400 -46.89 -4.78 12.68
CA GLU A 400 -48.23 -4.51 13.20
C GLU A 400 -49.08 -3.69 12.21
N ILE A 401 -48.50 -2.70 11.54
CA ILE A 401 -49.18 -1.92 10.50
C ILE A 401 -49.54 -2.82 9.30
N GLU A 402 -48.67 -3.72 8.87
CA GLU A 402 -48.94 -4.67 7.79
C GLU A 402 -50.04 -5.66 8.17
N GLU A 403 -50.05 -6.13 9.42
CA GLU A 403 -51.10 -7.01 9.96
C GLU A 403 -52.46 -6.29 9.98
N LEU A 404 -52.50 -5.04 10.47
CA LEU A 404 -53.70 -4.20 10.44
C LEU A 404 -54.15 -3.86 9.02
N ARG A 405 -53.21 -3.66 8.07
CA ARG A 405 -53.53 -3.49 6.65
C ARG A 405 -54.13 -4.76 6.07
N GLY A 406 -53.58 -5.94 6.38
CA GLY A 406 -54.16 -7.22 5.97
C GLY A 406 -55.57 -7.43 6.52
N GLN A 407 -55.79 -7.09 7.80
CA GLN A 407 -57.13 -7.14 8.40
C GLN A 407 -58.10 -6.17 7.73
N ARG A 408 -57.65 -4.93 7.47
CA ARG A 408 -58.44 -3.93 6.72
C ARG A 408 -58.77 -4.46 5.33
N ASP A 409 -57.81 -5.03 4.61
CA ASP A 409 -58.01 -5.52 3.24
C ASP A 409 -58.99 -6.70 3.21
N VAL A 410 -58.97 -7.59 4.20
CA VAL A 410 -59.99 -8.64 4.38
C VAL A 410 -61.37 -8.05 4.67
N ILE A 411 -61.46 -7.02 5.51
CA ILE A 411 -62.73 -6.33 5.79
C ILE A 411 -63.22 -5.59 4.54
N GLN A 412 -62.31 -4.94 3.80
CA GLN A 412 -62.57 -4.24 2.56
C GLN A 412 -63.10 -5.22 1.51
N LEU A 413 -62.45 -6.39 1.35
CA LEU A 413 -62.90 -7.47 0.47
C LEU A 413 -64.25 -8.05 0.90
N ARG A 414 -64.56 -8.12 2.20
CA ARG A 414 -65.90 -8.53 2.67
C ARG A 414 -66.96 -7.46 2.41
N ILE A 415 -66.62 -6.18 2.58
CA ILE A 415 -67.50 -5.05 2.25
C ILE A 415 -67.73 -4.98 0.74
N GLU A 416 -66.67 -5.18 -0.06
CA GLU A 416 -66.74 -5.26 -1.51
C GLU A 416 -67.54 -6.48 -1.92
N PHE A 417 -67.30 -7.68 -1.40
CA PHE A 417 -68.12 -8.87 -1.68
C PHE A 417 -69.59 -8.69 -1.29
N CYS A 418 -69.90 -8.01 -0.18
CA CYS A 418 -71.27 -7.64 0.20
C CYS A 418 -71.85 -6.59 -0.76
N ARG A 419 -71.09 -5.56 -1.14
CA ARG A 419 -71.47 -4.56 -2.14
C ARG A 419 -71.65 -5.16 -3.53
N GLU A 420 -70.82 -6.12 -3.91
CA GLU A 420 -70.86 -6.85 -5.16
C GLU A 420 -72.08 -7.76 -5.14
N LYS A 421 -72.36 -8.48 -4.04
CA LYS A 421 -73.57 -9.31 -3.92
C LYS A 421 -74.86 -8.49 -3.89
N ASP A 422 -74.84 -7.30 -3.29
CA ASP A 422 -75.97 -6.35 -3.32
C ASP A 422 -76.07 -5.61 -4.67
N ALA A 423 -74.97 -5.43 -5.41
CA ALA A 423 -74.93 -4.83 -6.75
C ALA A 423 -75.21 -5.84 -7.90
N ILE A 424 -74.86 -7.11 -7.73
CA ILE A 424 -75.09 -8.21 -8.70
C ILE A 424 -76.59 -8.50 -8.81
N GLY A 425 -77.39 -8.20 -7.79
CA GLY A 425 -78.84 -8.23 -7.88
C GLY A 425 -79.47 -7.12 -8.75
N SER A 426 -78.72 -6.07 -9.12
CA SER A 426 -79.28 -4.88 -9.80
C SER A 426 -78.47 -4.31 -10.97
N ALA A 427 -77.26 -4.79 -11.27
CA ALA A 427 -76.40 -4.22 -12.32
C ALA A 427 -75.71 -5.27 -13.21
N ASP A 428 -76.41 -6.35 -13.57
CA ASP A 428 -76.16 -7.06 -14.83
C ASP A 428 -76.56 -6.13 -16.00
N ARG A 429 -75.70 -5.14 -16.29
CA ARG A 429 -75.60 -4.37 -17.55
C ARG A 429 -74.58 -3.22 -17.38
N MET A 430 -73.44 -3.37 -18.06
CA MET A 430 -72.45 -2.34 -18.43
C MET A 430 -71.32 -2.01 -17.42
N ASN A 431 -70.09 -2.26 -17.87
CA ASN A 431 -68.78 -1.79 -17.39
C ASN A 431 -67.94 -2.72 -16.50
N ALA A 432 -67.42 -3.80 -17.09
CA ALA A 432 -66.21 -4.46 -16.64
C ALA A 432 -65.01 -3.87 -17.40
N SER A 433 -64.38 -2.79 -16.92
CA SER A 433 -63.05 -2.27 -17.35
C SER A 433 -62.67 -1.00 -16.57
N SER A 434 -62.15 -1.11 -15.36
CA SER A 434 -61.48 0.02 -14.70
C SER A 434 -60.00 -0.34 -14.50
N PHE A 435 -59.13 0.32 -15.26
CA PHE A 435 -57.68 0.18 -15.15
C PHE A 435 -57.14 1.16 -14.11
N ASP A 436 -56.30 0.72 -13.17
CA ASP A 436 -55.63 1.57 -12.15
C ASP A 436 -54.56 2.53 -12.74
N TYR A 437 -54.41 2.59 -14.07
CA TYR A 437 -53.47 3.47 -14.79
C TYR A 437 -54.22 4.44 -15.68
N ARG A 438 -53.67 5.65 -15.84
CA ARG A 438 -54.29 6.70 -16.64
C ARG A 438 -54.43 6.29 -18.10
N GLU A 439 -55.67 6.30 -18.57
CA GLU A 439 -56.00 6.27 -19.99
C GLU A 439 -55.88 7.69 -20.55
N PHE A 440 -55.04 7.85 -21.58
CA PHE A 440 -54.83 9.11 -22.28
C PHE A 440 -55.70 9.16 -23.53
N THR A 441 -56.21 10.33 -23.84
CA THR A 441 -56.99 10.58 -25.06
C THR A 441 -56.09 10.68 -26.29
N ALA A 442 -56.63 10.39 -27.47
CA ALA A 442 -55.87 10.53 -28.72
C ALA A 442 -55.33 11.97 -28.91
N ALA A 443 -56.09 12.98 -28.49
CA ALA A 443 -55.68 14.39 -28.57
C ALA A 443 -54.46 14.71 -27.70
N GLU A 444 -54.39 14.17 -26.47
CA GLU A 444 -53.23 14.34 -25.59
C GLU A 444 -51.98 13.69 -26.19
N ILE A 445 -52.11 12.51 -26.81
CA ILE A 445 -51.00 11.81 -27.45
C ILE A 445 -50.53 12.55 -28.72
N SER A 446 -51.46 13.07 -29.53
CA SER A 446 -51.12 13.88 -30.71
C SER A 446 -50.37 15.14 -30.30
N ALA A 447 -50.87 15.88 -29.30
CA ALA A 447 -50.20 17.07 -28.77
C ALA A 447 -48.81 16.74 -28.19
N ALA A 448 -48.68 15.64 -27.46
CA ALA A 448 -47.41 15.23 -26.86
C ALA A 448 -46.34 14.84 -27.87
N THR A 449 -46.74 14.40 -29.07
CA THR A 449 -45.86 13.91 -30.15
C THR A 449 -45.74 14.90 -31.32
N GLU A 450 -46.22 16.14 -31.16
CA GLU A 450 -46.28 17.15 -32.24
C GLU A 450 -46.91 16.57 -33.52
N ASP A 451 -48.09 15.96 -33.36
CA ASP A 451 -48.83 15.25 -34.41
C ASP A 451 -48.03 14.13 -35.08
N PHE A 452 -47.38 13.30 -34.26
CA PHE A 452 -46.52 12.18 -34.68
C PHE A 452 -45.38 12.60 -35.60
N SER A 453 -44.72 13.72 -35.27
CA SER A 453 -43.54 14.21 -35.98
C SER A 453 -42.45 13.12 -36.09
N GLU A 454 -41.92 12.94 -37.31
CA GLU A 454 -40.81 12.00 -37.57
C GLU A 454 -39.51 12.40 -36.85
N ASP A 455 -39.37 13.66 -36.47
CA ASP A 455 -38.22 14.15 -35.69
C ASP A 455 -38.25 13.64 -34.24
N LEU A 456 -39.44 13.36 -33.72
CA LEU A 456 -39.64 12.76 -32.40
C LEU A 456 -39.64 11.23 -32.44
N ARG A 457 -39.56 10.63 -33.63
CA ARG A 457 -39.56 9.17 -33.79
C ARG A 457 -38.20 8.57 -33.45
N LEU A 458 -38.18 7.66 -32.48
CA LEU A 458 -36.94 7.03 -32.02
C LEU A 458 -36.41 6.08 -33.08
N LYS A 459 -35.09 6.14 -33.30
CA LYS A 459 -34.36 5.25 -34.20
C LYS A 459 -33.61 4.21 -33.38
N SER A 460 -33.63 2.96 -33.82
CA SER A 460 -32.77 1.90 -33.30
C SER A 460 -32.04 1.27 -34.47
N ARG A 461 -30.71 1.13 -34.38
CA ARG A 461 -29.86 0.63 -35.48
C ARG A 461 -30.03 1.40 -36.81
N GLY A 462 -30.35 2.69 -36.74
CA GLY A 462 -30.61 3.54 -37.90
C GLY A 462 -31.98 3.33 -38.58
N GLN A 463 -32.83 2.44 -38.06
CA GLN A 463 -34.20 2.24 -38.55
C GLN A 463 -35.22 2.93 -37.65
N PHE A 464 -36.26 3.52 -38.25
CA PHE A 464 -37.37 4.10 -37.52
C PHE A 464 -38.15 3.03 -36.75
N THR A 465 -38.28 3.21 -35.44
CA THR A 465 -39.05 2.31 -34.59
C THR A 465 -40.53 2.71 -34.59
N ASN A 466 -41.39 1.94 -33.91
CA ASN A 466 -42.77 2.33 -33.63
C ASN A 466 -42.89 3.12 -32.31
N VAL A 467 -41.82 3.77 -31.85
CA VAL A 467 -41.77 4.51 -30.59
C VAL A 467 -41.48 5.98 -30.86
N TYR A 468 -42.29 6.86 -30.29
CA TYR A 468 -42.13 8.31 -30.35
C TYR A 468 -41.70 8.83 -28.99
N LYS A 469 -40.80 9.81 -28.97
CA LYS A 469 -40.55 10.66 -27.83
C LYS A 469 -41.70 11.65 -27.71
N GLY A 470 -42.24 11.83 -26.52
CA GLY A 470 -43.27 12.83 -26.29
C GLY A 470 -43.08 13.60 -25.00
N HIS A 471 -43.82 14.70 -24.85
CA HIS A 471 -43.85 15.50 -23.63
C HIS A 471 -45.29 15.62 -23.12
N ILE A 472 -45.57 15.04 -21.96
CA ILE A 472 -46.89 15.06 -21.31
C ILE A 472 -46.73 15.72 -19.95
N ASN A 473 -47.43 16.84 -19.70
CA ASN A 473 -47.38 17.57 -18.43
C ASN A 473 -45.93 17.82 -17.92
N HIS A 474 -45.05 18.30 -18.81
CA HIS A 474 -43.60 18.51 -18.56
C HIS A 474 -42.76 17.25 -18.31
N MET A 475 -43.34 16.06 -18.37
CA MET A 475 -42.62 14.78 -18.30
C MET A 475 -42.27 14.29 -19.71
N THR A 476 -41.01 13.90 -19.91
CA THR A 476 -40.58 13.24 -21.16
C THR A 476 -40.97 11.77 -21.10
N VAL A 477 -41.67 11.28 -22.12
CA VAL A 477 -42.21 9.92 -22.19
C VAL A 477 -41.83 9.22 -23.49
N ALA A 478 -41.87 7.89 -23.48
CA ALA A 478 -41.72 7.05 -24.66
C ALA A 478 -43.08 6.43 -25.02
N ILE A 479 -43.63 6.78 -26.18
CA ILE A 479 -44.97 6.37 -26.63
C ILE A 479 -44.80 5.28 -27.69
N LYS A 480 -45.15 4.05 -27.35
CA LYS A 480 -45.02 2.89 -28.25
C LYS A 480 -46.36 2.59 -28.94
N MET A 481 -46.36 2.70 -30.26
CA MET A 481 -47.52 2.46 -31.12
C MET A 481 -47.60 0.98 -31.50
N TYR A 482 -48.79 0.39 -31.42
CA TYR A 482 -49.01 -1.01 -31.84
C TYR A 482 -49.77 -1.14 -33.18
N ASN A 483 -50.04 -0.02 -33.86
CA ASN A 483 -50.64 -0.02 -35.19
C ASN A 483 -49.64 -0.40 -36.29
N SER A 484 -49.81 -1.60 -36.82
CA SER A 484 -49.16 -2.13 -38.04
C SER A 484 -50.03 -3.28 -38.57
N ALA A 485 -49.84 -3.70 -39.83
CA ALA A 485 -50.64 -4.69 -40.56
C ALA A 485 -50.83 -6.07 -39.88
N ASN A 486 -50.16 -6.32 -38.74
CA ASN A 486 -50.31 -7.48 -37.84
C ASN A 486 -50.80 -7.05 -36.43
N ALA A 487 -51.73 -6.08 -36.36
CA ALA A 487 -52.19 -5.53 -35.08
C ALA A 487 -52.83 -6.63 -34.21
N PRO A 488 -52.48 -6.71 -32.91
CA PRO A 488 -53.22 -7.58 -31.99
C PRO A 488 -54.69 -7.18 -31.99
N SER A 489 -55.59 -8.14 -31.79
CA SER A 489 -57.00 -7.81 -31.50
C SER A 489 -57.05 -6.82 -30.34
N GLN A 490 -58.06 -5.95 -30.30
CA GLN A 490 -58.24 -4.99 -29.20
C GLN A 490 -58.22 -5.69 -27.83
N GLU A 491 -58.75 -6.91 -27.76
CA GLU A 491 -58.68 -7.80 -26.60
C GLU A 491 -57.23 -8.18 -26.22
N SER A 492 -56.37 -8.48 -27.20
CA SER A 492 -54.96 -8.79 -26.96
C SER A 492 -54.15 -7.56 -26.54
N PHE A 493 -54.49 -6.37 -27.05
CA PHE A 493 -53.91 -5.10 -26.58
C PHE A 493 -54.29 -4.82 -25.12
N ILE A 494 -55.58 -4.93 -24.78
CA ILE A 494 -56.09 -4.74 -23.42
C ILE A 494 -55.45 -5.75 -22.46
N ALA A 495 -55.39 -7.04 -22.82
CA ALA A 495 -54.74 -8.07 -22.01
C ALA A 495 -53.26 -7.72 -21.72
N LYS A 496 -52.57 -7.16 -22.71
CA LYS A 496 -51.18 -6.71 -22.55
C LYS A 496 -51.05 -5.52 -21.61
N VAL A 497 -51.95 -4.53 -21.71
CA VAL A 497 -52.01 -3.39 -20.78
C VAL A 497 -52.25 -3.88 -19.36
N GLN A 498 -53.17 -4.82 -19.15
CA GLN A 498 -53.45 -5.41 -17.83
C GLN A 498 -52.21 -6.04 -17.21
N ILE A 499 -51.46 -6.84 -17.97
CA ILE A 499 -50.24 -7.48 -17.46
C ILE A 499 -49.17 -6.43 -17.15
N LEU A 500 -48.94 -5.47 -18.04
CA LEU A 500 -47.93 -4.41 -17.84
C LEU A 500 -48.28 -3.50 -16.66
N SER A 501 -49.57 -3.27 -16.40
CA SER A 501 -50.05 -2.49 -15.26
C SER A 501 -49.66 -3.10 -13.90
N GLN A 502 -49.52 -4.42 -13.83
CA GLN A 502 -49.22 -5.14 -12.59
C GLN A 502 -47.71 -5.24 -12.31
N ILE A 503 -46.86 -4.80 -13.24
CA ILE A 503 -45.40 -5.00 -13.17
C ILE A 503 -44.73 -3.70 -12.74
N ARG A 504 -44.10 -3.72 -11.56
CA ARG A 504 -43.29 -2.62 -11.04
C ARG A 504 -41.97 -3.15 -10.49
N HIS A 505 -40.86 -2.80 -11.12
CA HIS A 505 -39.52 -3.19 -10.70
C HIS A 505 -38.50 -2.14 -11.14
N PRO A 506 -37.47 -1.80 -10.33
CA PRO A 506 -36.46 -0.78 -10.66
C PRO A 506 -35.75 -1.01 -12.01
N ASN A 507 -35.57 -2.28 -12.41
CA ASN A 507 -34.90 -2.66 -13.66
C ASN A 507 -35.86 -3.14 -14.76
N ILE A 508 -37.16 -2.80 -14.68
CA ILE A 508 -38.13 -3.02 -15.76
C ILE A 508 -38.73 -1.67 -16.13
N VAL A 509 -38.86 -1.39 -17.43
CA VAL A 509 -39.39 -0.11 -17.90
C VAL A 509 -40.84 0.06 -17.43
N ALA A 510 -41.10 1.09 -16.64
CA ALA A 510 -42.38 1.37 -16.04
C ALA A 510 -43.39 1.91 -17.06
N MET A 511 -44.61 1.38 -17.01
CA MET A 511 -45.75 1.92 -17.74
C MET A 511 -46.30 3.15 -17.00
N ILE A 512 -46.51 4.23 -17.72
CA ILE A 512 -47.13 5.48 -17.22
C ILE A 512 -48.63 5.45 -17.48
N GLY A 513 -49.03 4.94 -18.64
CA GLY A 513 -50.43 4.80 -19.04
C GLY A 513 -50.58 4.23 -20.43
N PHE A 514 -51.78 4.30 -20.97
CA PHE A 514 -52.11 3.75 -22.29
C PHE A 514 -53.16 4.62 -22.99
N CYS A 515 -53.33 4.44 -24.30
CA CYS A 515 -54.41 5.04 -25.09
C CYS A 515 -55.04 3.93 -25.95
N SER A 516 -56.30 3.61 -25.68
CA SER A 516 -57.03 2.58 -26.45
C SER A 516 -57.41 3.05 -27.85
N GLU A 517 -57.69 4.34 -28.03
CA GLU A 517 -58.07 4.93 -29.33
C GLU A 517 -56.96 4.75 -30.39
N LEU A 518 -55.71 4.88 -29.97
CA LEU A 518 -54.54 4.82 -30.83
C LEU A 518 -53.74 3.51 -30.71
N ASN A 519 -54.20 2.59 -29.88
CA ASN A 519 -53.47 1.36 -29.49
C ASN A 519 -52.01 1.66 -29.13
N CYS A 520 -51.79 2.58 -28.19
CA CYS A 520 -50.44 2.93 -27.74
C CYS A 520 -50.26 2.79 -26.22
N ILE A 521 -49.03 2.51 -25.82
CA ILE A 521 -48.65 2.41 -24.40
C ILE A 521 -47.55 3.42 -24.14
N ILE A 522 -47.72 4.20 -23.08
CA ILE A 522 -46.82 5.26 -22.65
C ILE A 522 -45.91 4.69 -21.56
N PHE A 523 -44.60 4.79 -21.77
CA PHE A 523 -43.55 4.34 -20.86
C PHE A 523 -42.70 5.53 -20.40
N GLU A 524 -41.95 5.32 -19.31
CA GLU A 524 -40.86 6.23 -18.95
C GLU A 524 -39.82 6.35 -20.06
N TYR A 525 -39.25 7.55 -20.22
CA TYR A 525 -38.23 7.81 -21.24
C TYR A 525 -36.81 7.55 -20.73
N MET A 526 -36.07 6.74 -21.48
CA MET A 526 -34.71 6.29 -21.15
C MET A 526 -33.71 7.01 -22.06
N HIS A 527 -32.87 7.87 -21.47
CA HIS A 527 -32.14 8.92 -22.19
C HIS A 527 -30.90 8.41 -22.95
N ASN A 528 -30.24 7.37 -22.46
CA ASN A 528 -29.01 6.85 -23.06
C ASN A 528 -29.29 5.78 -24.13
N GLY A 529 -30.56 5.57 -24.48
CA GLY A 529 -30.95 4.63 -25.53
C GLY A 529 -30.66 3.18 -25.15
N CYS A 530 -30.61 2.30 -26.16
CA CYS A 530 -30.45 0.86 -25.92
C CYS A 530 -29.00 0.43 -25.73
N LEU A 531 -28.79 -0.63 -24.94
CA LEU A 531 -27.46 -1.19 -24.65
C LEU A 531 -26.74 -1.64 -25.93
N HIS A 532 -27.46 -2.13 -26.94
CA HIS A 532 -26.87 -2.50 -28.22
C HIS A 532 -26.07 -1.32 -28.83
N ASP A 533 -26.66 -0.13 -28.85
CA ASP A 533 -26.04 1.04 -29.47
C ASP A 533 -24.92 1.62 -28.58
N ALA A 534 -25.02 1.43 -27.26
CA ALA A 534 -23.96 1.79 -26.31
C ALA A 534 -22.77 0.83 -26.32
N LEU A 535 -22.99 -0.45 -26.68
CA LEU A 535 -21.99 -1.52 -26.64
C LEU A 535 -21.31 -1.74 -27.99
N PHE A 536 -22.06 -1.65 -29.10
CA PHE A 536 -21.56 -1.89 -30.46
C PHE A 536 -21.46 -0.57 -31.24
N LEU A 537 -20.54 0.29 -30.84
CA LEU A 537 -20.31 1.59 -31.49
C LEU A 537 -19.92 1.37 -32.96
N THR A 538 -20.67 1.99 -33.88
CA THR A 538 -20.32 2.06 -35.32
C THR A 538 -19.64 3.39 -35.60
N GLU A 539 -18.57 3.42 -36.41
CA GLU A 539 -17.71 4.58 -36.72
C GLU A 539 -18.44 5.88 -37.15
N ARG A 540 -19.74 5.80 -37.49
CA ARG A 540 -20.57 6.93 -37.95
C ARG A 540 -21.27 7.74 -36.84
N SER A 541 -21.27 7.29 -35.58
CA SER A 541 -21.94 7.99 -34.46
C SER A 541 -21.04 8.97 -33.69
N SER A 542 -19.86 9.29 -34.22
CA SER A 542 -18.78 10.06 -33.56
C SER A 542 -19.08 11.54 -33.24
N ARG A 543 -20.30 12.05 -33.46
CA ARG A 543 -20.60 13.48 -33.27
C ARG A 543 -21.48 13.82 -32.07
N VAL A 544 -22.11 12.85 -31.40
CA VAL A 544 -22.92 13.16 -30.21
C VAL A 544 -22.79 12.03 -29.19
N ARG A 545 -22.02 12.33 -28.12
CA ARG A 545 -21.95 11.66 -26.80
C ARG A 545 -22.22 10.15 -26.78
N ASN A 546 -21.18 9.36 -26.51
CA ASN A 546 -21.18 8.47 -25.34
C ASN A 546 -19.80 7.87 -25.09
N LYS A 547 -19.30 8.10 -23.87
CA LYS A 547 -18.13 7.46 -23.27
C LYS A 547 -18.41 5.95 -23.22
N ALA A 548 -17.46 5.12 -23.67
CA ALA A 548 -17.60 3.66 -23.61
C ALA A 548 -17.95 3.21 -22.19
N LEU A 549 -18.88 2.25 -22.06
CA LEU A 549 -19.31 1.75 -20.76
C LEU A 549 -18.14 1.06 -20.04
N SER A 550 -17.79 1.53 -18.84
CA SER A 550 -16.71 0.93 -18.06
C SER A 550 -17.02 -0.51 -17.65
N TRP A 551 -15.99 -1.33 -17.41
CA TRP A 551 -16.15 -2.71 -16.96
C TRP A 551 -17.05 -2.80 -15.72
N HIS A 552 -16.90 -1.88 -14.76
CA HIS A 552 -17.72 -1.80 -13.55
C HIS A 552 -19.19 -1.54 -13.88
N THR A 553 -19.46 -0.61 -14.80
CA THR A 553 -20.81 -0.32 -15.29
C THR A 553 -21.42 -1.53 -15.98
N ARG A 554 -20.63 -2.27 -16.78
CA ARG A 554 -21.09 -3.49 -17.47
C ARG A 554 -21.46 -4.61 -16.50
N ILE A 555 -20.69 -4.79 -15.42
CA ILE A 555 -21.03 -5.74 -14.33
C ILE A 555 -22.33 -5.32 -13.63
N ARG A 556 -22.48 -4.02 -13.34
CA ARG A 556 -23.72 -3.49 -12.76
C ARG A 556 -24.92 -3.76 -13.66
N ILE A 557 -24.81 -3.49 -14.96
CA ILE A 557 -25.86 -3.77 -15.95
C ILE A 557 -26.24 -5.25 -15.95
N ALA A 558 -25.26 -6.17 -15.90
CA ALA A 558 -25.55 -7.61 -15.81
C ALA A 558 -26.37 -7.96 -14.56
N ALA A 559 -26.03 -7.38 -13.41
CA ALA A 559 -26.79 -7.60 -12.17
C ALA A 559 -28.21 -7.01 -12.22
N GLU A 560 -28.36 -5.82 -12.79
CA GLU A 560 -29.66 -5.15 -12.98
C GLU A 560 -30.59 -5.96 -13.89
N VAL A 561 -30.08 -6.48 -15.00
CA VAL A 561 -30.83 -7.38 -15.90
C VAL A 561 -31.18 -8.68 -15.19
N CYS A 562 -30.25 -9.27 -14.43
CA CYS A 562 -30.48 -10.48 -13.66
C CYS A 562 -31.59 -10.28 -12.60
N SER A 563 -31.61 -9.13 -11.93
CA SER A 563 -32.67 -8.76 -10.98
C SER A 563 -34.04 -8.70 -11.65
N ALA A 564 -34.12 -8.12 -12.85
CA ALA A 564 -35.37 -8.07 -13.61
C ALA A 564 -35.86 -9.46 -14.02
N LEU A 565 -34.96 -10.34 -14.48
CA LEU A 565 -35.30 -11.73 -14.82
C LEU A 565 -35.79 -12.51 -13.59
N GLY A 566 -35.10 -12.38 -12.45
CA GLY A 566 -35.49 -12.97 -11.19
C GLY A 566 -36.89 -12.55 -10.73
N PHE A 567 -37.20 -11.26 -10.83
CA PHE A 567 -38.54 -10.75 -10.52
C PHE A 567 -39.63 -11.37 -11.42
N LEU A 568 -39.37 -11.43 -12.73
CA LEU A 568 -40.34 -11.96 -13.70
C LEU A 568 -40.56 -13.46 -13.54
N HIS A 569 -39.49 -14.24 -13.35
CA HIS A 569 -39.56 -15.69 -13.20
C HIS A 569 -40.20 -16.11 -11.87
N ASN A 570 -40.12 -15.26 -10.83
CA ASN A 570 -40.75 -15.49 -9.53
C ASN A 570 -42.17 -14.91 -9.41
N ALA A 571 -42.71 -14.30 -10.47
CA ALA A 571 -44.08 -13.78 -10.46
C ALA A 571 -45.12 -14.90 -10.31
N LEU A 572 -46.13 -14.68 -9.46
CA LEU A 572 -47.25 -15.59 -9.21
C LEU A 572 -48.54 -15.01 -9.82
N PRO A 573 -49.52 -15.84 -10.26
CA PRO A 573 -49.61 -17.30 -10.15
C PRO A 573 -48.87 -18.08 -11.25
N LYS A 574 -48.35 -17.40 -12.28
CA LYS A 574 -47.50 -17.99 -13.32
C LYS A 574 -46.29 -17.09 -13.56
N PRO A 575 -45.08 -17.67 -13.77
CA PRO A 575 -43.88 -16.91 -14.12
C PRO A 575 -44.13 -16.09 -15.38
N LEU A 576 -43.64 -14.86 -15.41
CA LEU A 576 -43.56 -14.07 -16.63
C LEU A 576 -42.22 -14.34 -17.28
N ILE A 577 -42.23 -14.60 -18.59
CA ILE A 577 -41.01 -14.91 -19.35
C ILE A 577 -40.75 -13.79 -20.36
N LEU A 578 -39.51 -13.32 -20.43
CA LEU A 578 -39.12 -12.30 -21.39
C LEU A 578 -39.03 -12.92 -22.79
N GLY A 579 -38.34 -14.06 -22.91
CA GLY A 579 -38.37 -15.00 -24.02
C GLY A 579 -37.65 -14.54 -25.29
N ASN A 580 -36.90 -13.44 -25.23
CA ASN A 580 -36.08 -12.86 -26.30
C ASN A 580 -35.16 -11.73 -25.78
N LEU A 581 -34.49 -11.97 -24.65
CA LEU A 581 -33.49 -11.04 -24.12
C LEU A 581 -32.41 -10.78 -25.18
N SER A 582 -32.13 -9.50 -25.43
CA SER A 582 -31.07 -9.04 -26.33
C SER A 582 -30.62 -7.63 -25.91
N PRO A 583 -29.41 -7.18 -26.28
CA PRO A 583 -28.96 -5.83 -25.96
C PRO A 583 -29.89 -4.71 -26.45
N SER A 584 -30.66 -4.91 -27.53
CA SER A 584 -31.64 -3.93 -28.01
C SER A 584 -32.87 -3.78 -27.10
N LYS A 585 -33.10 -4.76 -26.20
CA LYS A 585 -34.19 -4.78 -25.23
C LYS A 585 -33.83 -4.27 -23.84
N ILE A 586 -32.58 -3.84 -23.68
CA ILE A 586 -32.08 -3.23 -22.46
C ILE A 586 -31.89 -1.76 -22.79
N ILE A 587 -32.59 -0.86 -22.07
CA ILE A 587 -32.49 0.58 -22.27
C ILE A 587 -31.87 1.21 -21.02
N LEU A 588 -31.06 2.24 -21.23
CA LEU A 588 -30.24 2.90 -20.21
C LEU A 588 -30.80 4.28 -19.89
N ASP A 589 -30.89 4.60 -18.59
CA ASP A 589 -31.21 5.96 -18.14
C ASP A 589 -29.97 6.87 -18.22
N ARG A 590 -30.07 8.12 -17.76
CA ARG A 590 -28.95 9.08 -17.78
C ARG A 590 -27.73 8.61 -16.97
N ASN A 591 -27.94 7.77 -15.96
CA ASN A 591 -26.91 7.25 -15.05
C ASN A 591 -26.39 5.86 -15.47
N ASN A 592 -26.76 5.39 -16.66
CA ASN A 592 -26.48 4.03 -17.14
C ASN A 592 -27.07 2.93 -16.23
N VAL A 593 -28.22 3.19 -15.60
CA VAL A 593 -29.04 2.14 -14.97
C VAL A 593 -29.84 1.43 -16.07
N ALA A 594 -29.72 0.11 -16.11
CA ALA A 594 -30.37 -0.72 -17.09
C ALA A 594 -31.81 -1.09 -16.68
N LYS A 595 -32.72 -0.97 -17.65
CA LYS A 595 -34.09 -1.48 -17.57
C LYS A 595 -34.43 -2.33 -18.78
N VAL A 596 -35.10 -3.46 -18.55
CA VAL A 596 -35.57 -4.35 -19.61
C VAL A 596 -37.00 -4.01 -20.05
N TYR A 597 -37.31 -4.22 -21.31
CA TYR A 597 -38.67 -4.08 -21.85
C TYR A 597 -39.00 -5.19 -22.86
N GLY A 598 -40.30 -5.33 -23.17
CA GLY A 598 -40.76 -6.17 -24.28
C GLY A 598 -41.06 -7.62 -23.89
N LEU A 599 -41.83 -7.79 -22.81
CA LEU A 599 -42.36 -9.06 -22.31
C LEU A 599 -43.18 -9.81 -23.37
N LYS A 600 -43.04 -11.14 -23.40
CA LYS A 600 -43.92 -12.03 -24.17
C LYS A 600 -45.27 -12.20 -23.47
N PRO A 601 -46.41 -12.18 -24.20
CA PRO A 601 -47.72 -12.45 -23.63
C PRO A 601 -47.85 -13.87 -23.03
N PRO A 602 -48.64 -14.07 -21.96
CA PRO A 602 -48.74 -15.33 -21.26
C PRO A 602 -49.30 -16.54 -22.02
N TRP A 603 -50.01 -16.27 -23.10
CA TRP A 603 -50.67 -17.24 -23.94
C TRP A 603 -49.73 -17.93 -24.95
N SER A 604 -48.45 -17.55 -24.99
CA SER A 604 -47.44 -18.07 -25.92
C SER A 604 -46.30 -18.85 -25.25
N TYR A 605 -46.49 -19.33 -24.02
CA TYR A 605 -45.42 -19.98 -23.24
C TYR A 605 -45.34 -21.50 -23.46
N ASP A 606 -44.12 -22.01 -23.52
CA ASP A 606 -43.77 -23.40 -23.22
C ASP A 606 -42.74 -23.45 -22.07
N ASN A 607 -42.69 -24.53 -21.28
CA ASN A 607 -41.77 -24.65 -20.13
C ASN A 607 -40.28 -24.58 -20.53
N SER A 608 -39.97 -24.77 -21.82
CA SER A 608 -38.64 -24.59 -22.40
C SER A 608 -38.15 -23.12 -22.44
N ASP A 609 -39.02 -22.15 -22.14
CA ASP A 609 -38.73 -20.72 -22.26
C ASP A 609 -37.96 -20.12 -21.07
N ARG A 610 -38.00 -20.68 -19.85
CA ARG A 610 -37.21 -20.17 -18.70
C ARG A 610 -35.70 -20.35 -18.93
N ASN A 611 -35.32 -21.53 -19.38
CA ASN A 611 -33.93 -21.84 -19.76
C ASN A 611 -33.51 -21.05 -21.01
N SER A 612 -34.46 -20.57 -21.81
CA SER A 612 -34.18 -19.63 -22.91
C SER A 612 -33.70 -18.27 -22.41
N ASP A 613 -34.34 -17.71 -21.37
CA ASP A 613 -33.91 -16.44 -20.76
C ASP A 613 -32.54 -16.55 -20.09
N ILE A 614 -32.26 -17.67 -19.40
CA ILE A 614 -30.96 -17.93 -18.78
C ILE A 614 -29.86 -18.05 -19.84
N ARG A 615 -30.10 -18.80 -20.93
CA ARG A 615 -29.16 -18.89 -22.05
C ARG A 615 -28.94 -17.54 -22.73
N ALA A 616 -30.01 -16.77 -22.93
CA ALA A 616 -29.91 -15.43 -23.49
C ALA A 616 -29.14 -14.46 -22.57
N PHE A 617 -29.25 -14.64 -21.25
CA PHE A 617 -28.42 -13.91 -20.28
C PHE A 617 -26.95 -14.29 -20.36
N GLY A 618 -26.65 -15.59 -20.47
CA GLY A 618 -25.28 -16.07 -20.74
C GLY A 618 -24.69 -15.44 -22.00
N ASN A 619 -25.50 -15.34 -23.06
CA ASN A 619 -25.09 -14.67 -24.29
C ASN A 619 -24.79 -13.17 -24.06
N LEU A 620 -25.67 -12.47 -23.35
CA LEU A 620 -25.50 -11.06 -23.01
C LEU A 620 -24.21 -10.80 -22.22
N MET A 621 -23.86 -11.67 -21.27
CA MET A 621 -22.65 -11.46 -20.46
C MET A 621 -21.37 -11.50 -21.27
N LEU A 622 -21.26 -12.44 -22.20
CA LEU A 622 -20.09 -12.49 -23.09
C LEU A 622 -20.07 -11.30 -24.06
N GLN A 623 -21.24 -10.78 -24.46
CA GLN A 623 -21.30 -9.53 -25.24
C GLN A 623 -20.81 -8.35 -24.39
N LEU A 624 -21.18 -8.28 -23.11
CA LEU A 624 -20.68 -7.25 -22.18
C LEU A 624 -19.16 -7.35 -21.97
N LEU A 625 -18.60 -8.56 -21.87
CA LEU A 625 -17.16 -8.77 -21.72
C LEU A 625 -16.37 -8.42 -22.99
N SER A 626 -16.85 -8.85 -24.15
CA SER A 626 -16.12 -8.72 -25.43
C SER A 626 -16.42 -7.44 -26.21
N GLY A 627 -17.53 -6.75 -25.91
CA GLY A 627 -17.99 -5.61 -26.71
C GLY A 627 -18.37 -6.00 -28.15
N ARG A 628 -18.56 -7.29 -28.44
CA ARG A 628 -18.81 -7.83 -29.78
C ARG A 628 -20.12 -8.60 -29.84
N ASN A 629 -20.74 -8.61 -31.01
CA ASN A 629 -21.96 -9.38 -31.27
C ASN A 629 -21.59 -10.79 -31.78
N TRP A 630 -21.09 -11.63 -30.88
CA TRP A 630 -20.69 -13.01 -31.18
C TRP A 630 -21.93 -13.94 -31.19
N ALA A 631 -21.87 -15.03 -31.97
CA ALA A 631 -23.00 -15.92 -32.22
C ALA A 631 -22.82 -17.38 -31.72
N ALA A 632 -21.70 -17.74 -31.07
CA ALA A 632 -21.45 -19.12 -30.59
C ALA A 632 -20.36 -19.21 -29.50
N PRO A 633 -20.51 -20.09 -28.48
CA PRO A 633 -19.61 -20.12 -27.32
C PRO A 633 -18.19 -20.52 -27.72
N MET A 634 -17.23 -19.64 -27.43
CA MET A 634 -15.80 -19.95 -27.46
C MET A 634 -15.33 -20.44 -26.08
N ASP A 635 -14.18 -21.10 -26.05
CA ASP A 635 -13.48 -21.45 -24.81
C ASP A 635 -13.25 -20.20 -23.93
N ALA A 636 -13.34 -20.35 -22.60
CA ALA A 636 -13.14 -19.28 -21.62
C ALA A 636 -11.79 -18.58 -21.85
N SER A 637 -10.75 -19.35 -22.20
CA SER A 637 -9.41 -18.85 -22.50
C SER A 637 -9.38 -17.88 -23.68
N ALA A 638 -10.17 -18.15 -24.74
CA ALA A 638 -10.26 -17.29 -25.91
C ALA A 638 -10.99 -15.98 -25.60
N ILE A 639 -12.06 -16.04 -24.80
CA ILE A 639 -12.85 -14.86 -24.41
C ILE A 639 -12.04 -13.91 -23.51
N ILE A 640 -11.23 -14.46 -22.61
CA ILE A 640 -10.33 -13.65 -21.76
C ILE A 640 -9.24 -12.97 -22.60
N GLY A 641 -8.81 -13.58 -23.71
CA GLY A 641 -7.92 -12.94 -24.69
C GLY A 641 -8.56 -11.81 -25.50
N ASP A 642 -9.90 -11.79 -25.60
CA ASP A 642 -10.68 -10.88 -26.44
C ASP A 642 -11.53 -9.87 -25.62
N LEU A 643 -11.12 -9.59 -24.38
CA LEU A 643 -11.81 -8.61 -23.52
C LEU A 643 -11.84 -7.22 -24.17
N ASP A 644 -12.98 -6.53 -24.02
CA ASP A 644 -13.17 -5.20 -24.57
C ASP A 644 -12.36 -4.17 -23.80
N HIS A 645 -11.21 -3.80 -24.36
CA HIS A 645 -10.35 -2.75 -23.82
C HIS A 645 -11.03 -1.36 -23.77
N SER A 646 -12.10 -1.12 -24.53
CA SER A 646 -12.85 0.14 -24.44
C SER A 646 -13.59 0.30 -23.11
N ALA A 647 -13.80 -0.81 -22.37
CA ALA A 647 -14.38 -0.80 -21.03
C ALA A 647 -13.36 -0.40 -19.93
N GLY A 648 -12.10 -0.12 -20.30
CA GLY A 648 -10.98 0.02 -19.37
C GLY A 648 -10.27 -1.31 -19.12
N GLU A 649 -9.31 -1.32 -18.20
CA GLU A 649 -8.61 -2.54 -17.80
C GLU A 649 -9.55 -3.43 -16.96
N TRP A 650 -9.88 -4.61 -17.47
CA TRP A 650 -10.70 -5.58 -16.76
C TRP A 650 -9.89 -6.27 -15.66
N PRO A 651 -10.39 -6.33 -14.41
CA PRO A 651 -9.85 -7.25 -13.41
C PRO A 651 -10.05 -8.69 -13.87
N LEU A 652 -8.95 -9.40 -14.16
CA LEU A 652 -8.98 -10.73 -14.77
C LEU A 652 -9.76 -11.74 -13.93
N ASP A 653 -9.71 -11.63 -12.59
CA ASP A 653 -10.48 -12.49 -11.69
C ASP A 653 -11.99 -12.33 -11.90
N LEU A 654 -12.47 -11.09 -12.00
CA LEU A 654 -13.90 -10.81 -12.24
C LEU A 654 -14.31 -11.22 -13.64
N ALA A 655 -13.48 -10.95 -14.65
CA ALA A 655 -13.75 -11.34 -16.03
C ALA A 655 -13.84 -12.87 -16.16
N THR A 656 -12.97 -13.61 -15.45
CA THR A 656 -12.98 -15.08 -15.41
C THR A 656 -14.22 -15.62 -14.72
N GLU A 657 -14.59 -15.06 -13.57
CA GLU A 657 -15.83 -15.44 -12.87
C GLU A 657 -17.07 -15.22 -13.76
N LEU A 658 -17.16 -14.08 -14.45
CA LEU A 658 -18.26 -13.80 -15.40
C LEU A 658 -18.24 -14.76 -16.60
N CYS A 659 -17.08 -15.09 -17.16
CA CYS A 659 -16.96 -16.08 -18.23
C CYS A 659 -17.48 -17.45 -17.80
N ILE A 660 -17.12 -17.91 -16.59
CA ILE A 660 -17.57 -19.21 -16.06
C ILE A 660 -19.09 -19.21 -15.90
N ILE A 661 -19.66 -18.14 -15.35
CA ILE A 661 -21.13 -18.02 -15.21
C ILE A 661 -21.79 -18.03 -16.59
N ALA A 662 -21.22 -17.34 -17.58
CA ALA A 662 -21.77 -17.29 -18.94
C ALA A 662 -21.77 -18.67 -19.60
N ILE A 663 -20.65 -19.39 -19.52
CA ILE A 663 -20.51 -20.73 -20.12
C ILE A 663 -21.50 -21.69 -19.46
N ARG A 664 -21.66 -21.64 -18.13
CA ARG A 664 -22.66 -22.44 -17.41
C ARG A 664 -24.09 -22.12 -17.85
N CYS A 665 -24.42 -20.85 -18.07
CA CYS A 665 -25.72 -20.45 -18.60
C CYS A 665 -25.98 -20.96 -20.03
N LEU A 666 -24.93 -21.25 -20.80
CA LEU A 666 -24.99 -21.69 -22.20
C LEU A 666 -24.89 -23.21 -22.39
N SER A 667 -24.51 -23.95 -21.34
CA SER A 667 -24.41 -25.42 -21.37
C SER A 667 -25.77 -26.07 -21.62
N THR A 668 -25.80 -27.11 -22.45
CA THR A 668 -27.00 -27.88 -22.83
C THR A 668 -27.08 -29.25 -22.15
N ASP A 669 -26.23 -29.53 -21.15
CA ASP A 669 -26.12 -30.84 -20.51
C ASP A 669 -27.31 -31.11 -19.58
N GLN A 670 -28.19 -32.02 -20.01
CA GLN A 670 -29.47 -32.36 -19.37
C GLN A 670 -29.34 -32.99 -17.97
N ASP A 671 -28.13 -33.41 -17.56
CA ASP A 671 -27.89 -34.02 -16.24
C ASP A 671 -27.60 -32.98 -15.12
N ILE A 672 -27.32 -31.72 -15.47
CA ILE A 672 -27.05 -30.61 -14.52
C ILE A 672 -28.29 -29.71 -14.32
N ASP A 673 -29.35 -29.90 -15.12
CA ASP A 673 -30.57 -29.08 -15.18
C ASP A 673 -31.40 -29.01 -13.88
N LYS A 674 -31.03 -29.76 -12.82
CA LYS A 674 -31.69 -29.65 -11.52
C LYS A 674 -31.15 -28.52 -10.63
N GLU A 675 -29.99 -27.95 -10.95
CA GLU A 675 -29.35 -26.90 -10.12
C GLU A 675 -29.28 -25.51 -10.76
N LEU A 676 -29.53 -25.38 -12.07
CA LEU A 676 -29.43 -24.10 -12.78
C LEU A 676 -30.72 -23.27 -12.67
N ASP A 677 -31.07 -22.86 -11.45
CA ASP A 677 -32.21 -22.00 -11.19
C ASP A 677 -31.85 -20.51 -11.29
N ILE A 678 -32.84 -19.65 -11.57
CA ILE A 678 -32.68 -18.19 -11.58
C ILE A 678 -32.15 -17.68 -10.23
N GLY A 679 -32.47 -18.36 -9.13
CA GLY A 679 -31.92 -18.07 -7.80
C GLY A 679 -30.40 -18.27 -7.70
N TRP A 680 -29.86 -19.33 -8.34
CA TRP A 680 -28.41 -19.54 -8.41
C TRP A 680 -27.73 -18.41 -9.19
N LEU A 681 -28.27 -18.06 -10.36
CA LEU A 681 -27.73 -17.00 -11.22
C LEU A 681 -27.70 -15.65 -10.50
N MET A 682 -28.78 -15.29 -9.80
CA MET A 682 -28.86 -14.08 -8.99
C MET A 682 -27.80 -14.05 -7.88
N SER A 683 -27.60 -15.17 -7.17
CA SER A 683 -26.60 -15.26 -6.11
C SER A 683 -25.19 -15.02 -6.65
N GLU A 684 -24.86 -15.69 -7.76
CA GLU A 684 -23.53 -15.68 -8.35
C GLU A 684 -23.18 -14.32 -8.96
N ILE A 685 -24.12 -13.69 -9.68
CA ILE A 685 -23.93 -12.34 -10.24
C ILE A 685 -23.82 -11.28 -9.15
N ASN A 686 -24.64 -11.38 -8.09
CA ASN A 686 -24.53 -10.45 -6.96
C ASN A 686 -23.21 -10.63 -6.19
N ARG A 687 -22.68 -11.85 -6.11
CA ARG A 687 -21.35 -12.14 -5.55
C ARG A 687 -20.26 -11.42 -6.33
N VAL A 688 -20.28 -11.52 -7.67
CA VAL A 688 -19.32 -10.82 -8.56
C VAL A 688 -19.48 -9.31 -8.45
N LYS A 689 -20.71 -8.78 -8.48
CA LYS A 689 -20.98 -7.34 -8.32
C LYS A 689 -20.42 -6.81 -6.99
N LYS A 690 -20.61 -7.54 -5.88
CA LYS A 690 -20.09 -7.13 -4.58
C LYS A 690 -18.56 -7.06 -4.56
N LYS A 691 -17.87 -8.03 -5.20
CA LYS A 691 -16.41 -7.98 -5.37
C LYS A 691 -15.99 -6.77 -6.22
N ALA A 692 -16.69 -6.51 -7.31
CA ALA A 692 -16.46 -5.35 -8.17
C ALA A 692 -16.62 -4.02 -7.40
N ASP A 693 -17.69 -3.87 -6.62
CA ASP A 693 -17.95 -2.69 -5.80
C ASP A 693 -16.86 -2.49 -4.73
N GLN A 694 -16.38 -3.58 -4.12
CA GLN A 694 -15.27 -3.55 -3.16
C GLN A 694 -13.93 -3.13 -3.80
N LEU A 695 -13.62 -3.63 -4.98
CA LEU A 695 -12.38 -3.27 -5.70
C LEU A 695 -12.35 -1.78 -6.05
N VAL A 696 -13.49 -1.21 -6.46
CA VAL A 696 -13.62 0.22 -6.69
C VAL A 696 -13.53 1.01 -5.36
N ALA A 697 -14.17 0.54 -4.29
CA ALA A 697 -14.16 1.21 -2.99
C ALA A 697 -12.77 1.23 -2.31
N ASN A 698 -11.94 0.22 -2.54
CA ASN A 698 -10.59 0.11 -1.97
C ASN A 698 -9.54 0.95 -2.71
N GLY A 699 -9.90 1.59 -3.84
CA GLY A 699 -8.99 2.44 -4.63
C GLY A 699 -7.90 1.67 -5.38
N GLU A 700 -7.95 0.33 -5.42
CA GLU A 700 -6.98 -0.53 -6.11
C GLU A 700 -7.15 -0.51 -7.64
N TYR A 701 -8.32 -0.07 -8.11
CA TYR A 701 -8.59 0.31 -9.48
C TYR A 701 -9.22 1.69 -9.43
N ALA A 702 -8.41 2.74 -9.60
CA ALA A 702 -8.95 4.06 -9.89
C ALA A 702 -9.73 3.94 -11.20
N SER A 703 -11.06 3.86 -11.11
CA SER A 703 -11.89 4.08 -12.27
C SER A 703 -11.48 5.43 -12.82
N ALA A 704 -11.05 5.48 -14.09
CA ALA A 704 -10.75 6.70 -14.83
C ALA A 704 -12.02 7.55 -15.03
N VAL A 705 -12.60 7.99 -13.93
CA VAL A 705 -13.80 8.81 -13.85
C VAL A 705 -13.43 10.24 -13.49
N GLU A 706 -12.19 10.54 -13.12
CA GLU A 706 -11.69 11.92 -13.06
C GLU A 706 -10.41 12.06 -13.90
N ASP A 707 -10.38 13.15 -14.66
CA ASP A 707 -9.31 13.64 -15.55
C ASP A 707 -9.18 13.04 -16.96
N PHE A 708 -10.21 13.31 -17.77
CA PHE A 708 -9.96 13.99 -19.05
C PHE A 708 -10.86 15.24 -19.07
N ILE A 709 -10.36 16.31 -18.44
CA ILE A 709 -10.80 17.65 -18.77
C ILE A 709 -10.28 17.89 -20.18
N ASP A 710 -11.14 17.67 -21.18
CA ASP A 710 -10.96 18.33 -22.46
C ASP A 710 -10.99 19.84 -22.19
N THR A 711 -9.80 20.42 -22.27
CA THR A 711 -9.61 21.84 -22.49
C THR A 711 -10.29 22.21 -23.79
N GLU A 712 -11.56 22.62 -23.71
CA GLU A 712 -12.30 23.53 -24.61
C GLU A 712 -13.82 23.32 -24.42
N ASP A 713 -14.39 23.82 -23.32
CA ASP A 713 -15.74 24.41 -23.36
C ASP A 713 -16.04 25.14 -22.04
N SER A 714 -16.02 26.47 -22.10
CA SER A 714 -16.27 27.38 -20.97
C SER A 714 -17.75 27.49 -20.59
N SER A 715 -18.57 26.46 -20.82
CA SER A 715 -20.04 26.53 -20.72
C SER A 715 -20.69 25.55 -19.73
N ASN A 716 -20.06 24.45 -19.31
CA ASN A 716 -20.79 23.39 -18.61
C ASN A 716 -21.00 23.64 -17.10
N VAL A 717 -22.26 23.58 -16.69
CA VAL A 717 -22.72 23.63 -15.29
C VAL A 717 -22.47 22.27 -14.61
N PRO A 718 -21.88 22.23 -13.41
CA PRO A 718 -21.80 20.99 -12.62
C PRO A 718 -23.19 20.37 -12.40
N SER A 719 -23.33 19.07 -12.66
CA SER A 719 -24.63 18.36 -12.60
C SER A 719 -25.27 18.41 -11.20
N ALA A 720 -24.47 18.49 -10.13
CA ALA A 720 -24.95 18.66 -8.76
C ALA A 720 -25.69 19.99 -8.52
N PHE A 721 -25.52 20.98 -9.40
CA PHE A 721 -26.18 22.28 -9.30
C PHE A 721 -27.53 22.33 -10.01
N LEU A 722 -27.86 21.31 -10.80
CA LEU A 722 -29.08 21.26 -11.59
C LEU A 722 -30.23 20.61 -10.80
N CYS A 723 -31.40 21.22 -10.84
CA CYS A 723 -32.61 20.66 -10.25
C CYS A 723 -33.02 19.39 -11.01
N PRO A 724 -33.27 18.25 -10.33
CA PRO A 724 -33.75 17.04 -11.00
C PRO A 724 -35.09 17.15 -11.74
N ILE A 725 -35.96 18.07 -11.32
CA ILE A 725 -37.28 18.26 -11.93
C ILE A 725 -37.18 19.27 -13.09
N TYR A 726 -36.67 20.48 -12.81
CA TYR A 726 -36.59 21.56 -13.81
C TYR A 726 -35.39 21.45 -14.75
N GLN A 727 -34.36 20.71 -14.36
CA GLN A 727 -33.12 20.53 -15.13
C GLN A 727 -32.38 21.86 -15.38
N ASP A 728 -32.54 22.84 -14.50
CA ASP A 728 -31.86 24.14 -14.50
C ASP A 728 -31.13 24.40 -13.17
N VAL A 729 -30.21 25.37 -13.13
CA VAL A 729 -29.41 25.72 -11.94
C VAL A 729 -30.32 26.12 -10.79
N MET A 730 -30.25 25.36 -9.68
CA MET A 730 -31.03 25.62 -8.48
C MET A 730 -30.66 26.97 -7.85
N GLN A 731 -31.66 27.84 -7.69
CA GLN A 731 -31.55 29.10 -6.96
C GLN A 731 -31.92 28.91 -5.48
N ASN A 732 -32.90 28.06 -5.19
CA ASN A 732 -33.39 27.83 -3.83
C ASN A 732 -33.44 26.32 -3.49
N PRO A 733 -32.27 25.64 -3.46
CA PRO A 733 -32.21 24.18 -3.29
C PRO A 733 -32.75 23.73 -1.92
N HIS A 734 -33.60 22.70 -1.95
CA HIS A 734 -34.22 22.05 -0.79
C HIS A 734 -34.12 20.53 -0.88
N LEU A 735 -33.82 19.90 0.26
CA LEU A 735 -33.73 18.46 0.44
C LEU A 735 -35.11 17.86 0.71
N ALA A 736 -35.45 16.80 -0.03
CA ALA A 736 -36.57 15.92 0.33
C ALA A 736 -36.11 14.75 1.22
N ALA A 737 -37.05 13.95 1.71
CA ALA A 737 -36.79 12.83 2.65
C ALA A 737 -35.87 11.73 2.11
N ASP A 738 -35.65 11.71 0.79
CA ASP A 738 -34.75 10.82 0.07
C ASP A 738 -33.29 11.29 0.07
N GLY A 739 -33.02 12.50 0.58
CA GLY A 739 -31.69 13.10 0.61
C GLY A 739 -31.27 13.80 -0.69
N PHE A 740 -32.15 13.88 -1.69
CA PHE A 740 -31.87 14.62 -2.94
C PHE A 740 -32.30 16.08 -2.82
N SER A 741 -31.55 16.96 -3.48
CA SER A 741 -31.86 18.39 -3.55
C SER A 741 -32.63 18.72 -4.82
N TYR A 742 -33.68 19.52 -4.67
CA TYR A 742 -34.54 20.00 -5.73
C TYR A 742 -34.71 21.51 -5.61
N GLU A 743 -35.10 22.17 -6.69
CA GLU A 743 -35.61 23.53 -6.60
C GLU A 743 -36.94 23.52 -5.83
N LEU A 744 -37.13 24.49 -4.94
CA LEU A 744 -38.21 24.46 -3.95
C LEU A 744 -39.60 24.36 -4.60
N ASP A 745 -39.89 25.28 -5.52
CA ASP A 745 -41.18 25.34 -6.22
C ASP A 745 -41.44 24.09 -7.08
N ALA A 746 -40.38 23.49 -7.62
CA ALA A 746 -40.45 22.25 -8.40
C ALA A 746 -40.92 21.07 -7.55
N ILE A 747 -40.28 20.85 -6.40
CA ILE A 747 -40.62 19.72 -5.52
C ILE A 747 -41.94 19.96 -4.78
N GLU A 748 -42.26 21.20 -4.44
CA GLU A 748 -43.59 21.54 -3.91
C GLU A 748 -44.70 21.29 -4.95
N GLY A 749 -44.45 21.65 -6.22
CA GLY A 749 -45.37 21.37 -7.32
C GLY A 749 -45.62 19.87 -7.48
N TRP A 750 -44.54 19.07 -7.46
CA TRP A 750 -44.61 17.62 -7.50
C TRP A 750 -45.48 17.04 -6.38
N LEU A 751 -45.26 17.47 -5.13
CA LEU A 751 -46.04 17.02 -3.97
C LEU A 751 -47.51 17.48 -4.03
N ARG A 752 -47.79 18.68 -4.53
CA ARG A 752 -49.17 19.20 -4.67
C ARG A 752 -49.99 18.43 -5.71
N THR A 753 -49.35 17.79 -6.69
CA THR A 753 -50.05 16.95 -7.69
C THR A 753 -50.51 15.59 -7.15
N GLY A 754 -50.33 15.33 -5.85
CA GLY A 754 -50.76 14.09 -5.19
C GLY A 754 -49.70 12.98 -5.19
N HIS A 755 -48.50 13.25 -5.69
CA HIS A 755 -47.38 12.33 -5.60
C HIS A 755 -46.74 12.38 -4.22
N ASP A 756 -46.50 11.22 -3.62
CA ASP A 756 -45.75 11.05 -2.37
C ASP A 756 -44.41 10.32 -2.58
N THR A 757 -43.92 10.32 -3.82
CA THR A 757 -42.68 9.65 -4.24
C THR A 757 -41.58 10.66 -4.58
N SER A 758 -40.33 10.20 -4.48
CA SER A 758 -39.12 10.91 -4.88
C SER A 758 -39.11 11.10 -6.41
N PRO A 759 -38.99 12.32 -6.93
CA PRO A 759 -38.83 12.53 -8.37
C PRO A 759 -37.55 11.90 -8.95
N MET A 760 -36.51 11.71 -8.13
CA MET A 760 -35.23 11.11 -8.55
C MET A 760 -35.24 9.59 -8.57
N THR A 761 -35.87 8.97 -7.57
CA THR A 761 -35.77 7.52 -7.35
C THR A 761 -37.09 6.79 -7.55
N ASN A 762 -38.19 7.54 -7.66
CA ASN A 762 -39.57 7.06 -7.69
C ASN A 762 -39.97 6.19 -6.48
N LEU A 763 -39.15 6.20 -5.42
CA LEU A 763 -39.46 5.56 -4.14
C LEU A 763 -40.33 6.48 -3.29
N ARG A 764 -41.22 5.91 -2.49
CA ARG A 764 -42.06 6.69 -1.58
C ARG A 764 -41.21 7.49 -0.60
N LEU A 765 -41.46 8.79 -0.50
CA LEU A 765 -40.78 9.65 0.46
C LEU A 765 -41.25 9.30 1.87
N ASN A 766 -40.30 9.16 2.81
CA ASN A 766 -40.63 8.88 4.21
C ASN A 766 -41.49 10.00 4.84
N HIS A 767 -41.32 11.24 4.37
CA HIS A 767 -42.14 12.39 4.70
C HIS A 767 -42.10 13.42 3.56
N THR A 768 -43.06 14.34 3.55
CA THR A 768 -43.14 15.43 2.57
C THR A 768 -42.49 16.73 3.03
N LEU A 769 -41.88 16.75 4.24
CA LEU A 769 -41.14 17.91 4.73
C LEU A 769 -39.89 18.17 3.88
N LEU A 770 -39.70 19.43 3.49
CA LEU A 770 -38.58 19.91 2.69
C LEU A 770 -37.64 20.76 3.55
N THR A 771 -36.34 20.47 3.51
CA THR A 771 -35.34 21.17 4.32
C THR A 771 -34.44 22.03 3.43
N PRO A 772 -34.25 23.34 3.69
CA PRO A 772 -33.35 24.16 2.90
C PRO A 772 -31.91 23.62 2.86
N ASN A 773 -31.33 23.49 1.67
CA ASN A 773 -29.92 23.08 1.50
C ASN A 773 -29.03 24.32 1.35
N HIS A 774 -28.67 24.93 2.48
CA HIS A 774 -27.83 26.14 2.50
C HIS A 774 -26.43 25.87 1.92
N THR A 775 -25.85 24.69 2.16
CA THR A 775 -24.52 24.33 1.66
C THR A 775 -24.46 24.32 0.14
N LEU A 776 -25.42 23.64 -0.51
CA LEU A 776 -25.48 23.59 -1.97
C LEU A 776 -25.75 24.97 -2.58
N ARG A 777 -26.58 25.77 -1.92
CA ARG A 777 -26.85 27.16 -2.33
C ARG A 777 -25.58 28.02 -2.33
N THR A 778 -24.76 27.93 -1.27
CA THR A 778 -23.48 28.66 -1.19
C THR A 778 -22.52 28.21 -2.29
N LEU A 779 -22.44 26.90 -2.58
CA LEU A 779 -21.57 26.37 -3.64
C LEU A 779 -21.99 26.86 -5.04
N ILE A 780 -23.29 26.93 -5.31
CA ILE A 780 -23.83 27.46 -6.57
C ILE A 780 -23.50 28.95 -6.71
N GLN A 781 -23.67 29.73 -5.64
CA GLN A 781 -23.36 31.16 -5.60
C GLN A 781 -21.85 31.42 -5.82
N ASP A 782 -20.99 30.65 -5.16
CA ASP A 782 -19.53 30.74 -5.35
C ASP A 782 -19.14 30.44 -6.80
N TRP A 783 -19.76 29.41 -7.40
CA TRP A 783 -19.51 29.06 -8.80
C TRP A 783 -19.98 30.14 -9.78
N GLN A 784 -21.14 30.76 -9.55
CA GLN A 784 -21.62 31.90 -10.35
C GLN A 784 -20.70 33.11 -10.20
N THR A 785 -20.22 33.39 -8.98
CA THR A 785 -19.35 34.54 -8.70
C THR A 785 -17.99 34.41 -9.38
N ARG A 786 -17.41 33.20 -9.39
CA ARG A 786 -16.13 32.92 -10.09
C ARG A 786 -16.21 33.10 -11.61
N ARG A 787 -17.39 32.93 -12.22
CA ARG A 787 -17.62 33.18 -13.66
C ARG A 787 -17.92 34.65 -13.97
N SER A 788 -18.35 35.42 -12.95
CA SER A 788 -18.71 36.84 -13.07
C SER A 788 -17.50 37.77 -12.89
N ALA A 789 -16.37 37.26 -12.41
CA ALA A 789 -15.13 38.03 -12.24
C ALA A 789 -14.46 38.28 -13.61
N PRO A 790 -14.11 39.52 -13.95
CA PRO A 790 -13.37 39.79 -15.18
C PRO A 790 -12.00 39.09 -15.15
N PRO A 791 -11.48 38.61 -16.29
CA PRO A 791 -10.18 37.95 -16.34
C PRO A 791 -9.10 38.93 -15.89
N SER A 792 -8.37 38.53 -14.84
CA SER A 792 -7.22 39.24 -14.28
C SER A 792 -5.96 39.06 -15.12
#